data_AF-D1VVR1-F1
#
_entry.id   AF-D1VVR1-F1
#
_cell.length_a   1.000
_cell.length_b   1.000
_cell.length_c   1.000
_cell.angle_alpha   90.00
_cell.angle_beta   90.00
_cell.angle_gamma   90.00
#
_symmetry.space_group_name_H-M   'P 1'
#
loop_
_entity.id
_entity.type
_entity.pdbx_description
1 polymer ?
#
loop_
_entity_poly.entity_id
_entity_poly.type
_entity_poly.pdbx_seq_one_letter_code
_entity_poly.pdbx_strand_id
1 'polypeptide(L)'
;MQKLSRKIMSMVLALLMIISILPANVFAEGSVNYSNKEDGKVHFEKSKVIEAVRNPAYDYYLKHKEEFPYGYIPEEYIYPAEKVSGRRVKRDIDEPLPEKYDESRKNGIITPVRDQQQTGTCWAHAALSTIETLLIKEKLADKDINLSEGHMALNVNYDVSLTSGGDNHFALLYFSRLRGPVEEKNYPNYSIKGEDVVGTATILKMSDADKKNHEYHVLNMIIKKATTDNIKKCVMDYGSVAAGYWDDTNLEGGNKGYATDELDGRKKYHYVKTVKGELNEVKGTIMVTNHAVTIVGWDDSIKITNKNNEKAQGAFLVKNSWGPKWSKDGYGWISYDSFTAGTLDNIKVFTDVDKKIDGLSNLYTYSKNYLKFKGIGRPDKSSAINIYDRVKDKSEEITAITLYNINDGPTTFKIYATENDDLINIVDSGSIDSQIKKRCIEEKSGWTELKTESVKEQGFYTVKLDEPFKLTKGKFALKLETDGGKFLSCEKESKESGKTFTYSATYGEKKLFTEEENNLHLSAITRTVKETAMTIEGQDNFEVKEGYDVASIDPFTFTIKNTGNVELNNLNISIEGKDKDRFTILDADKIIKKLGVGESIEVKVKPIANLSVDDADKTFNASLKLSADEITEAKTKGFSFTVKIDTDKRAKELSDSKTKALEDIRGLKYLSEQEKTTFTNNINNAENVSSLKSIVENAKKINLTKAKNEAKEKINKLNYLMAGDKNTSKDKIEKATSVESVEEELNNAKLFNEREKVKKQINELKNLDKEKKDEYISSLESKNTIEDINGVYTTAKAKDDEIKEQKEKDNLANKKNELGNKISEAKKLIKSDNLSDLAKELSVEITSAESLLKIENLTMAKVEEAIGKIQGKIELYNNFKKAKENAKNEITNMNDLYKDEKDTFIGQVNSAKNIEEIEKVKEDAKSKNKANKATKEALVKAKDKAVETINSLSNIDSEKEGFIDEIKK
;
A
#
# COMPACT_ATOMS: atom_id res chain seq x y z
N MET A 1 30.70 -16.93 29.73
CA MET A 1 30.90 -15.91 28.66
C MET A 1 29.74 -15.83 27.65
N GLN A 2 29.08 -16.93 27.23
CA GLN A 2 27.95 -16.85 26.28
C GLN A 2 26.61 -16.27 26.85
N LYS A 3 26.40 -16.26 28.17
CA LYS A 3 25.21 -15.60 28.78
C LYS A 3 25.35 -14.08 28.95
N LEU A 4 26.58 -13.56 28.95
CA LEU A 4 26.85 -12.12 29.06
C LEU A 4 26.74 -11.43 27.69
N SER A 5 27.15 -12.12 26.60
CA SER A 5 27.01 -11.58 25.24
C SER A 5 25.56 -11.47 24.78
N ARG A 6 24.67 -12.40 25.19
CA ARG A 6 23.24 -12.32 24.86
C ARG A 6 22.52 -11.16 25.55
N LYS A 7 22.85 -10.81 26.80
CA LYS A 7 22.25 -9.64 27.48
C LYS A 7 22.73 -8.31 26.91
N ILE A 8 24.00 -8.21 26.49
CA ILE A 8 24.55 -7.02 25.85
C ILE A 8 23.94 -6.85 24.45
N MET A 9 23.80 -7.93 23.68
CA MET A 9 23.19 -7.89 22.34
C MET A 9 21.69 -7.56 22.37
N SER A 10 20.95 -8.05 23.39
CA SER A 10 19.55 -7.67 23.60
C SER A 10 19.37 -6.23 24.09
N MET A 11 20.32 -5.67 24.87
CA MET A 11 20.29 -4.24 25.24
C MET A 11 20.65 -3.34 24.05
N VAL A 12 21.58 -3.74 23.17
CA VAL A 12 21.94 -2.98 21.97
C VAL A 12 20.79 -2.98 20.94
N LEU A 13 20.09 -4.10 20.76
CA LEU A 13 18.89 -4.16 19.91
C LEU A 13 17.69 -3.40 20.50
N ALA A 14 17.52 -3.38 21.82
CA ALA A 14 16.49 -2.58 22.48
C ALA A 14 16.80 -1.06 22.43
N LEU A 15 18.09 -0.67 22.50
CA LEU A 15 18.49 0.73 22.30
C LEU A 15 18.30 1.17 20.84
N LEU A 16 18.55 0.29 19.86
CA LEU A 16 18.34 0.58 18.44
C LEU A 16 16.85 0.66 18.06
N MET A 17 15.95 -0.07 18.73
CA MET A 17 14.50 0.04 18.51
C MET A 17 13.84 1.23 19.25
N ILE A 18 14.48 1.80 20.28
CA ILE A 18 13.97 3.01 20.97
C ILE A 18 14.43 4.30 20.25
N ILE A 19 15.46 4.24 19.40
CA ILE A 19 15.90 5.37 18.56
C ILE A 19 15.06 5.50 17.27
N SER A 20 14.24 4.50 16.91
CA SER A 20 13.39 4.53 15.70
C SER A 20 11.94 5.02 15.91
N ILE A 21 11.55 5.50 17.10
CA ILE A 21 10.15 5.95 17.39
C ILE A 21 10.07 7.38 17.97
N LEU A 22 11.15 8.16 17.95
CA LEU A 22 11.04 9.60 18.24
C LEU A 22 10.91 10.39 16.93
N PRO A 23 9.83 11.17 16.73
CA PRO A 23 9.84 12.16 15.65
C PRO A 23 10.99 13.13 15.93
N ALA A 24 11.90 13.24 14.98
CA ALA A 24 12.90 14.30 14.93
C ALA A 24 12.18 15.65 14.69
N ASN A 25 11.52 16.17 15.72
CA ASN A 25 10.95 17.51 15.77
C ASN A 25 10.77 17.91 17.25
N VAL A 26 11.89 18.16 17.92
CA VAL A 26 11.92 19.08 19.06
C VAL A 26 13.09 20.02 18.81
N PHE A 27 12.83 21.08 18.03
CA PHE A 27 13.67 22.26 18.03
C PHE A 27 13.53 22.90 19.42
N ALA A 28 14.56 22.77 20.26
CA ALA A 28 14.70 23.66 21.40
C ALA A 28 15.04 25.05 20.85
N GLU A 29 14.10 26.00 20.95
CA GLU A 29 14.38 27.43 20.81
C GLU A 29 15.51 27.78 21.78
N GLY A 30 16.68 28.13 21.23
CA GLY A 30 17.80 28.59 22.01
C GLY A 30 17.51 29.99 22.55
N SER A 31 17.29 30.10 23.86
CA SER A 31 17.27 31.40 24.55
C SER A 31 18.66 32.05 24.51
N VAL A 32 18.79 33.21 23.87
CA VAL A 32 20.03 34.01 23.83
C VAL A 32 20.02 35.05 24.95
N ASN A 33 21.10 35.12 25.73
CA ASN A 33 21.37 36.16 26.73
C ASN A 33 21.74 37.49 26.04
N TYR A 34 21.05 38.58 26.40
CA TYR A 34 21.42 39.94 25.98
C TYR A 34 21.99 40.73 27.16
N SER A 35 23.25 41.16 27.04
CA SER A 35 23.89 42.11 27.96
C SER A 35 23.81 43.55 27.44
N ASN A 36 23.75 44.49 28.41
CA ASN A 36 23.83 45.95 28.34
C ASN A 36 22.51 46.73 28.20
N LYS A 37 21.92 47.04 29.36
CA LYS A 37 20.98 48.14 29.60
C LYS A 37 21.71 49.21 30.42
N GLU A 38 22.21 50.29 29.82
CA GLU A 38 22.70 51.43 30.62
C GLU A 38 22.21 52.82 30.16
N ASP A 39 21.63 53.01 28.98
CA ASP A 39 21.24 54.36 28.52
C ASP A 39 19.83 54.50 27.93
N GLY A 40 19.03 53.43 27.89
CA GLY A 40 17.64 53.49 27.40
C GLY A 40 17.49 53.96 25.95
N LYS A 41 18.60 54.12 25.22
CA LYS A 41 18.65 54.37 23.78
C LYS A 41 19.04 53.06 23.10
N VAL A 42 18.24 52.65 22.13
CA VAL A 42 18.54 51.47 21.32
C VAL A 42 19.65 51.86 20.35
N HIS A 43 20.86 51.36 20.59
CA HIS A 43 21.93 51.41 19.60
C HIS A 43 21.71 50.29 18.58
N PHE A 44 21.49 50.66 17.32
CA PHE A 44 21.32 49.71 16.22
C PHE A 44 22.68 49.04 15.94
N GLU A 45 22.81 47.72 16.17
CA GLU A 45 23.87 46.98 15.46
C GLU A 45 23.44 46.85 13.99
N LYS A 46 24.14 47.58 13.13
CA LYS A 46 24.01 47.50 11.66
C LYS A 46 24.22 46.04 11.21
N SER A 47 23.68 45.68 10.04
CA SER A 47 24.06 44.44 9.35
C SER A 47 25.59 44.30 9.39
N LYS A 48 26.08 43.15 9.86
CA LYS A 48 27.52 42.88 9.84
C LYS A 48 27.85 42.48 8.40
N VAL A 49 28.84 43.15 7.85
CA VAL A 49 29.40 42.81 6.56
C VAL A 49 30.75 42.21 6.85
N ILE A 50 30.96 40.99 6.35
CA ILE A 50 32.29 40.38 6.34
C ILE A 50 32.84 40.57 4.94
N GLU A 51 34.00 41.20 4.83
CA GLU A 51 34.67 41.38 3.56
C GLU A 51 35.94 40.54 3.47
N ALA A 52 36.28 40.14 2.25
CA ALA A 52 37.57 39.57 1.94
C ALA A 52 38.70 40.55 2.33
N VAL A 53 39.72 40.04 3.02
CA VAL A 53 40.89 40.80 3.48
C VAL A 53 42.03 40.60 2.48
N ARG A 54 42.75 41.68 2.14
CA ARG A 54 43.91 41.61 1.25
C ARG A 54 44.96 40.64 1.81
N ASN A 55 45.42 39.70 1.00
CA ASN A 55 46.43 38.73 1.41
C ASN A 55 47.85 39.36 1.40
N PRO A 56 48.55 39.45 2.54
CA PRO A 56 49.93 39.94 2.59
C PRO A 56 50.93 39.13 1.74
N ALA A 57 50.70 37.83 1.53
CA ALA A 57 51.54 37.03 0.64
C ALA A 57 51.38 37.43 -0.83
N TYR A 58 50.18 37.88 -1.23
CA TYR A 58 49.96 38.43 -2.57
C TYR A 58 50.62 39.80 -2.74
N ASP A 59 50.62 40.64 -1.70
CA ASP A 59 51.38 41.90 -1.73
C ASP A 59 52.90 41.68 -1.78
N TYR A 60 53.40 40.60 -1.19
CA TYR A 60 54.78 40.16 -1.37
C TYR A 60 55.04 39.78 -2.84
N TYR A 61 54.16 38.96 -3.43
CA TYR A 61 54.22 38.57 -4.85
C TYR A 61 54.28 39.78 -5.78
N LEU A 62 53.42 40.79 -5.58
CA LEU A 62 53.41 41.98 -6.43
C LEU A 62 54.73 42.75 -6.44
N LYS A 63 55.53 42.64 -5.37
CA LYS A 63 56.83 43.30 -5.22
C LYS A 63 58.02 42.44 -5.65
N HIS A 64 57.84 41.12 -5.75
CA HIS A 64 58.91 40.15 -6.00
C HIS A 64 58.49 39.11 -7.04
N LYS A 65 57.89 39.54 -8.16
CA LYS A 65 57.30 38.62 -9.15
C LYS A 65 58.31 37.64 -9.73
N GLU A 66 59.56 38.05 -9.84
CA GLU A 66 60.71 37.24 -10.25
C GLU A 66 60.95 36.02 -9.35
N GLU A 67 60.47 36.04 -8.10
CA GLU A 67 60.57 34.92 -7.17
C GLU A 67 59.47 33.84 -7.37
N PHE A 68 58.58 34.01 -8.37
CA PHE A 68 57.44 33.12 -8.63
C PHE A 68 57.50 32.44 -10.01
N PRO A 69 58.58 31.72 -10.36
CA PRO A 69 58.76 31.19 -11.70
C PRO A 69 57.91 29.94 -12.01
N TYR A 70 57.32 29.28 -11.00
CA TYR A 70 56.66 27.97 -11.18
C TYR A 70 55.14 28.07 -11.44
N GLY A 71 54.57 29.25 -11.16
CA GLY A 71 53.16 29.55 -11.46
C GLY A 71 52.18 29.42 -10.31
N TYR A 72 52.58 29.15 -9.06
CA TYR A 72 51.65 29.34 -7.94
C TYR A 72 51.65 30.81 -7.54
N ILE A 73 50.49 31.45 -7.55
CA ILE A 73 50.32 32.83 -7.11
C ILE A 73 49.48 32.81 -5.83
N PRO A 74 49.95 33.41 -4.72
CA PRO A 74 49.12 33.52 -3.51
C PRO A 74 47.78 34.19 -3.81
N GLU A 75 46.71 33.71 -3.20
CA GLU A 75 45.37 34.27 -3.44
C GLU A 75 45.33 35.77 -3.15
N GLU A 76 44.69 36.56 -4.01
CA GLU A 76 44.64 38.01 -3.84
C GLU A 76 43.98 38.43 -2.51
N TYR A 77 42.95 37.69 -2.10
CA TYR A 77 42.22 37.93 -0.88
C TYR A 77 42.08 36.65 -0.06
N ILE A 78 42.21 36.80 1.25
CA ILE A 78 41.82 35.76 2.21
C ILE A 78 40.39 36.04 2.63
N TYR A 79 39.58 34.99 2.67
CA TYR A 79 38.17 35.09 2.98
C TYR A 79 37.95 34.74 4.45
N PRO A 80 37.79 35.73 5.34
CA PRO A 80 37.57 35.46 6.74
C PRO A 80 36.29 34.67 6.93
N ALA A 81 36.35 33.71 7.86
CA ALA A 81 35.18 32.98 8.32
C ALA A 81 34.85 33.43 9.74
N GLU A 82 33.59 33.76 10.01
CA GLU A 82 33.15 34.05 11.37
C GLU A 82 32.70 32.75 12.04
N LYS A 83 33.20 32.54 13.26
CA LYS A 83 32.78 31.41 14.08
C LYS A 83 31.29 31.54 14.39
N VAL A 84 30.56 30.48 14.10
CA VAL A 84 29.18 30.33 14.55
C VAL A 84 29.16 30.33 16.08
N SER A 85 28.36 31.22 16.68
CA SER A 85 28.23 31.32 18.14
C SER A 85 27.22 30.30 18.65
N GLY A 86 27.61 29.45 19.59
CA GLY A 86 26.67 28.71 20.43
C GLY A 86 26.19 27.35 19.90
N ARG A 87 27.08 26.37 19.92
CA ARG A 87 26.80 25.00 20.40
C ARG A 87 28.15 24.37 20.68
N ARG A 88 28.40 23.92 21.92
CA ARG A 88 29.53 23.04 22.21
C ARG A 88 29.29 21.76 21.40
N VAL A 89 29.89 21.67 20.22
CA VAL A 89 30.01 20.39 19.52
C VAL A 89 30.80 19.49 20.48
N LYS A 90 30.30 18.28 20.74
CA LYS A 90 31.11 17.25 21.40
C LYS A 90 32.43 17.21 20.65
N ARG A 91 33.57 17.34 21.34
CA ARG A 91 34.86 17.07 20.68
C ARG A 91 34.74 15.66 20.11
N ASP A 92 34.82 15.54 18.79
CA ASP A 92 35.12 14.26 18.20
C ASP A 92 36.43 13.81 18.83
N ILE A 93 36.41 12.62 19.46
CA ILE A 93 37.62 12.01 19.96
C ILE A 93 38.36 11.58 18.71
N ASP A 94 39.29 12.42 18.25
CA ASP A 94 40.12 12.09 17.11
C ASP A 94 40.85 10.77 17.38
N GLU A 95 40.62 9.78 16.52
CA GLU A 95 41.43 8.57 16.54
C GLU A 95 42.90 8.94 16.30
N PRO A 96 43.85 8.28 16.98
CA PRO A 96 45.26 8.56 16.77
C PRO A 96 45.62 8.30 15.29
N LEU A 97 46.15 9.33 14.62
CA LEU A 97 46.62 9.23 13.24
C LEU A 97 47.85 8.31 13.17
N PRO A 98 48.01 7.50 12.12
CA PRO A 98 49.19 6.64 11.98
C PRO A 98 50.45 7.48 11.79
N GLU A 99 51.59 6.99 12.31
CA GLU A 99 52.88 7.69 12.18
C GLU A 99 53.34 7.80 10.72
N LYS A 100 52.89 6.89 9.85
CA LYS A 100 53.22 6.85 8.42
C LYS A 100 52.01 6.47 7.59
N TYR A 101 51.86 7.06 6.42
CA TYR A 101 50.78 6.74 5.48
C TYR A 101 51.24 6.93 4.03
N ASP A 102 50.96 5.94 3.20
CA ASP A 102 51.24 5.95 1.76
C ASP A 102 50.20 5.07 1.01
N GLU A 103 49.03 4.87 1.61
CA GLU A 103 48.04 3.93 1.09
C GLU A 103 47.41 4.43 -0.22
N SER A 104 47.33 5.74 -0.43
CA SER A 104 46.83 6.30 -1.70
C SER A 104 47.65 5.83 -2.91
N ARG A 105 48.99 5.84 -2.82
CA ARG A 105 49.83 5.33 -3.92
C ARG A 105 49.81 3.81 -3.98
N LYS A 106 49.93 3.11 -2.84
CA LYS A 106 49.97 1.64 -2.80
C LYS A 106 48.69 1.00 -3.33
N ASN A 107 47.54 1.63 -3.07
CA ASN A 107 46.24 1.19 -3.59
C ASN A 107 46.06 1.56 -5.08
N GLY A 108 47.00 2.31 -5.66
CA GLY A 108 46.98 2.69 -7.07
C GLY A 108 45.86 3.65 -7.43
N ILE A 109 45.51 4.56 -6.51
CA ILE A 109 44.54 5.64 -6.75
C ILE A 109 45.21 6.98 -7.11
N ILE A 110 46.54 7.00 -7.22
CA ILE A 110 47.32 8.17 -7.67
C ILE A 110 47.79 7.93 -9.11
N THR A 111 47.44 8.84 -10.02
CA THR A 111 47.86 8.82 -11.43
C THR A 111 49.37 9.10 -11.58
N PRO A 112 49.99 8.73 -12.73
CA PRO A 112 51.39 9.03 -13.01
C PRO A 112 51.75 10.51 -12.88
N VAL A 113 53.02 10.79 -12.56
CA VAL A 113 53.58 12.16 -12.52
C VAL A 113 53.63 12.76 -13.92
N ARG A 114 53.08 13.97 -14.06
CA ARG A 114 53.10 14.77 -15.30
C ARG A 114 54.22 15.82 -15.25
N ASP A 115 54.45 16.48 -16.38
CA ASP A 115 55.53 17.46 -16.53
C ASP A 115 54.99 18.79 -17.07
N GLN A 116 54.96 19.81 -16.20
CA GLN A 116 54.55 21.17 -16.53
C GLN A 116 55.59 21.89 -17.39
N GLN A 117 56.84 21.42 -17.43
CA GLN A 117 57.94 22.07 -18.14
C GLN A 117 58.09 23.55 -17.73
N GLN A 118 58.16 24.48 -18.67
CA GLN A 118 58.34 25.91 -18.42
C GLN A 118 57.01 26.67 -18.29
N THR A 119 55.88 25.98 -18.13
CA THR A 119 54.59 26.63 -17.87
C THR A 119 54.45 27.04 -16.41
N GLY A 120 53.61 28.03 -16.16
CA GLY A 120 53.13 28.43 -14.84
C GLY A 120 51.87 27.67 -14.40
N THR A 121 51.79 26.35 -14.64
CA THR A 121 50.57 25.56 -14.38
C THR A 121 50.66 24.60 -13.21
N CYS A 122 51.63 24.76 -12.29
CA CYS A 122 51.76 23.87 -11.13
C CYS A 122 50.48 23.78 -10.29
N TRP A 123 49.73 24.89 -10.16
CA TRP A 123 48.45 24.96 -9.47
C TRP A 123 47.38 24.07 -10.15
N ALA A 124 47.33 24.07 -11.49
CA ALA A 124 46.40 23.25 -12.26
C ALA A 124 46.76 21.76 -12.15
N HIS A 125 48.05 21.40 -12.24
CA HIS A 125 48.52 20.02 -12.01
C HIS A 125 48.17 19.53 -10.60
N ALA A 126 48.43 20.36 -9.58
CA ALA A 126 48.17 19.98 -8.20
C ALA A 126 46.66 19.76 -7.97
N ALA A 127 45.81 20.69 -8.42
CA ALA A 127 44.37 20.58 -8.31
C ALA A 127 43.82 19.39 -9.11
N LEU A 128 44.15 19.26 -10.40
CA LEU A 128 43.67 18.16 -11.23
C LEU A 128 44.15 16.80 -10.73
N SER A 129 45.37 16.68 -10.20
CA SER A 129 45.82 15.42 -9.60
C SER A 129 44.99 15.04 -8.37
N THR A 130 44.42 15.99 -7.62
CA THR A 130 43.46 15.67 -6.54
C THR A 130 42.12 15.19 -7.10
N ILE A 131 41.65 15.81 -8.18
CA ILE A 131 40.41 15.40 -8.85
C ILE A 131 40.56 14.01 -9.48
N GLU A 132 41.66 13.72 -10.17
CA GLU A 132 41.96 12.38 -10.68
C GLU A 132 41.97 11.33 -9.56
N THR A 133 42.58 11.67 -8.42
CA THR A 133 42.61 10.79 -7.24
C THR A 133 41.20 10.49 -6.73
N LEU A 134 40.36 11.52 -6.62
CA LEU A 134 38.96 11.37 -6.22
C LEU A 134 38.17 10.53 -7.25
N LEU A 135 38.33 10.78 -8.55
CA LEU A 135 37.64 10.03 -9.60
C LEU A 135 37.97 8.54 -9.57
N ILE A 136 39.24 8.18 -9.34
CA ILE A 136 39.65 6.78 -9.21
C ILE A 136 39.13 6.18 -7.89
N LYS A 137 39.22 6.93 -6.79
CA LYS A 137 38.74 6.50 -5.47
C LYS A 137 37.24 6.18 -5.48
N GLU A 138 36.45 7.04 -6.11
CA GLU A 138 35.00 6.89 -6.28
C GLU A 138 34.61 5.96 -7.44
N LYS A 139 35.60 5.35 -8.12
CA LYS A 139 35.40 4.42 -9.25
C LYS A 139 34.62 5.03 -10.41
N LEU A 140 34.78 6.34 -10.63
CA LEU A 140 34.15 7.08 -11.72
C LEU A 140 35.03 7.12 -12.97
N ALA A 141 36.34 6.93 -12.82
CA ALA A 141 37.31 6.83 -13.90
C ALA A 141 38.34 5.72 -13.63
N ASP A 142 38.95 5.23 -14.70
CA ASP A 142 40.05 4.26 -14.64
C ASP A 142 41.38 4.93 -14.27
N LYS A 143 42.38 4.12 -13.93
CA LYS A 143 43.69 4.58 -13.43
C LYS A 143 44.52 5.36 -14.44
N ASP A 144 44.14 5.33 -15.72
CA ASP A 144 44.78 6.02 -16.82
C ASP A 144 44.16 7.41 -17.11
N ILE A 145 43.16 7.83 -16.33
CA ILE A 145 42.57 9.17 -16.42
C ILE A 145 43.65 10.26 -16.47
N ASN A 146 43.47 11.19 -17.39
CA ASN A 146 44.42 12.28 -17.64
C ASN A 146 43.64 13.55 -17.94
N LEU A 147 43.47 14.41 -16.93
CA LEU A 147 42.76 15.67 -17.05
C LEU A 147 43.68 16.77 -17.62
N SER A 148 43.10 17.73 -18.33
CA SER A 148 43.85 18.75 -19.08
C SER A 148 44.14 20.00 -18.24
N GLU A 149 45.39 20.16 -17.81
CA GLU A 149 45.84 21.37 -17.13
C GLU A 149 45.76 22.62 -18.02
N GLY A 150 46.02 22.46 -19.33
CA GLY A 150 45.93 23.57 -20.28
C GLY A 150 44.52 24.05 -20.49
N HIS A 151 43.56 23.12 -20.60
CA HIS A 151 42.16 23.51 -20.68
C HIS A 151 41.75 24.31 -19.44
N MET A 152 42.15 23.88 -18.24
CA MET A 152 41.87 24.62 -17.01
C MET A 152 42.49 26.03 -17.05
N ALA A 153 43.79 26.13 -17.34
CA ALA A 153 44.51 27.41 -17.35
C ALA A 153 43.95 28.40 -18.40
N LEU A 154 43.50 27.92 -19.56
CA LEU A 154 42.97 28.77 -20.63
C LEU A 154 41.48 29.13 -20.47
N ASN A 155 40.73 28.39 -19.65
CA ASN A 155 39.27 28.56 -19.54
C ASN A 155 38.78 28.95 -18.13
N VAL A 156 39.67 29.33 -17.20
CA VAL A 156 39.25 29.81 -15.88
C VAL A 156 38.75 31.26 -15.90
N ASN A 157 39.52 32.19 -16.48
CA ASN A 157 39.16 33.60 -16.69
C ASN A 157 40.09 34.23 -17.77
N TYR A 158 39.94 35.52 -18.06
CA TYR A 158 40.71 36.22 -19.10
C TYR A 158 42.15 36.58 -18.70
N ASP A 159 42.46 36.61 -17.40
CA ASP A 159 43.77 37.03 -16.87
C ASP A 159 44.75 35.86 -16.82
N VAL A 160 44.23 34.64 -16.66
CA VAL A 160 45.04 33.43 -16.58
C VAL A 160 45.44 32.94 -17.97
N SER A 161 46.65 32.40 -18.05
CA SER A 161 47.23 31.78 -19.23
C SER A 161 48.15 30.67 -18.76
N LEU A 162 48.82 30.00 -19.70
CA LEU A 162 49.78 28.95 -19.40
C LEU A 162 51.00 29.44 -18.63
N THR A 163 51.30 30.74 -18.63
CA THR A 163 52.43 31.33 -17.92
C THR A 163 52.02 32.32 -16.83
N SER A 164 50.74 32.70 -16.78
CA SER A 164 50.26 33.71 -15.81
C SER A 164 50.29 33.22 -14.36
N GLY A 165 50.23 31.90 -14.12
CA GLY A 165 50.10 31.35 -12.78
C GLY A 165 48.67 31.34 -12.22
N GLY A 166 48.49 30.75 -11.03
CA GLY A 166 47.20 30.60 -10.37
C GLY A 166 47.25 29.87 -9.02
N ASP A 167 46.08 29.50 -8.50
CA ASP A 167 45.89 28.88 -7.19
C ASP A 167 44.63 27.98 -7.15
N ASN A 168 44.34 27.39 -5.99
CA ASN A 168 43.15 26.56 -5.80
C ASN A 168 41.83 27.34 -5.85
N HIS A 169 41.84 28.68 -5.69
CA HIS A 169 40.67 29.52 -5.89
C HIS A 169 40.28 29.60 -7.37
N PHE A 170 41.27 29.71 -8.26
CA PHE A 170 41.06 29.61 -9.70
C PHE A 170 40.59 28.21 -10.11
N ALA A 171 41.12 27.15 -9.51
CA ALA A 171 40.59 25.80 -9.74
C ALA A 171 39.10 25.70 -9.34
N LEU A 172 38.71 26.24 -8.18
CA LEU A 172 37.31 26.33 -7.77
C LEU A 172 36.46 27.11 -8.79
N LEU A 173 36.93 28.27 -9.25
CA LEU A 173 36.22 29.10 -10.23
C LEU A 173 35.96 28.33 -11.53
N TYR A 174 36.93 27.54 -11.99
CA TYR A 174 36.79 26.71 -13.17
C TYR A 174 35.74 25.59 -12.97
N PHE A 175 35.79 24.90 -11.84
CA PHE A 175 34.88 23.78 -11.54
C PHE A 175 33.45 24.22 -11.22
N SER A 176 33.27 25.21 -10.33
CA SER A 176 31.95 25.72 -9.92
C SER A 176 31.11 26.24 -11.08
N ARG A 177 31.75 26.54 -12.23
CA ARG A 177 31.13 27.04 -13.44
C ARG A 177 30.93 26.00 -14.53
N LEU A 178 31.16 24.73 -14.21
CA LEU A 178 31.03 23.59 -15.12
C LEU A 178 31.84 23.76 -16.42
N ARG A 179 33.03 24.36 -16.31
CA ARG A 179 33.95 24.52 -17.45
C ARG A 179 34.86 23.32 -17.64
N GLY A 180 34.94 22.48 -16.62
CA GLY A 180 35.68 21.23 -16.62
C GLY A 180 35.44 20.42 -15.34
N PRO A 181 36.29 19.41 -15.10
CA PRO A 181 37.48 19.08 -15.89
C PRO A 181 37.17 18.43 -17.24
N VAL A 182 38.14 18.52 -18.16
CA VAL A 182 38.15 17.89 -19.49
C VAL A 182 39.37 16.98 -19.55
N GLU A 183 39.27 15.81 -20.18
CA GLU A 183 40.40 14.94 -20.44
C GLU A 183 41.35 15.54 -21.48
N GLU A 184 42.65 15.39 -21.26
CA GLU A 184 43.71 15.89 -22.15
C GLU A 184 43.51 15.43 -23.61
N LYS A 185 43.07 14.18 -23.81
CA LYS A 185 42.81 13.62 -25.15
C LYS A 185 41.71 14.37 -25.92
N ASN A 186 40.80 15.04 -25.20
CA ASN A 186 39.65 15.77 -25.75
C ASN A 186 39.95 17.26 -25.94
N TYR A 187 41.14 17.73 -25.55
CA TYR A 187 41.64 19.09 -25.80
C TYR A 187 42.99 19.07 -26.56
N PRO A 188 43.06 18.44 -27.74
CA PRO A 188 44.33 18.12 -28.42
C PRO A 188 45.08 19.35 -28.99
N ASN A 189 44.41 20.51 -29.05
CA ASN A 189 45.03 21.76 -29.53
C ASN A 189 46.04 22.34 -28.53
N TYR A 190 46.10 21.78 -27.32
CA TYR A 190 47.11 22.07 -26.32
C TYR A 190 48.00 20.84 -26.11
N SER A 191 49.31 21.04 -26.09
CA SER A 191 50.25 20.01 -25.62
C SER A 191 51.43 20.69 -24.94
N ILE A 192 51.67 20.38 -23.67
CA ILE A 192 52.91 20.76 -22.98
C ILE A 192 54.01 19.82 -23.49
N LYS A 193 54.66 20.15 -24.60
CA LYS A 193 55.80 19.39 -25.14
C LYS A 193 56.86 20.31 -25.74
N GLY A 194 58.06 20.31 -25.17
CA GLY A 194 59.24 21.03 -25.66
C GLY A 194 59.53 22.32 -24.89
N GLU A 195 60.77 22.80 -25.02
CA GLU A 195 61.26 24.04 -24.37
C GLU A 195 60.56 25.33 -24.88
N ASP A 196 59.70 25.23 -25.90
CA ASP A 196 58.95 26.36 -26.45
C ASP A 196 57.52 26.46 -25.91
N VAL A 197 57.37 27.20 -24.80
CA VAL A 197 56.05 27.73 -24.34
C VAL A 197 55.49 28.78 -25.33
N VAL A 198 56.25 29.10 -26.38
CA VAL A 198 55.95 30.15 -27.37
C VAL A 198 54.92 29.70 -28.42
N GLY A 199 54.71 28.39 -28.61
CA GLY A 199 53.85 27.83 -29.67
C GLY A 199 52.33 27.86 -29.40
N THR A 200 51.89 28.17 -28.18
CA THR A 200 50.46 28.18 -27.79
C THR A 200 49.79 29.55 -27.94
N ALA A 201 50.49 30.55 -28.52
CA ALA A 201 50.02 31.93 -28.68
C ALA A 201 48.74 32.09 -29.53
N THR A 202 48.24 31.02 -30.17
CA THR A 202 47.07 31.03 -31.05
C THR A 202 45.78 30.51 -30.41
N ILE A 203 45.82 29.94 -29.20
CA ILE A 203 44.59 29.49 -28.53
C ILE A 203 43.95 30.66 -27.80
N LEU A 204 42.73 31.02 -28.22
CA LEU A 204 41.96 32.07 -27.56
C LEU A 204 41.59 31.61 -26.16
N LYS A 205 42.00 32.38 -25.14
CA LYS A 205 41.50 32.23 -23.78
C LYS A 205 39.97 32.21 -23.82
N MET A 206 39.36 31.48 -22.89
CA MET A 206 37.92 31.49 -22.70
C MET A 206 37.09 30.93 -23.88
N SER A 207 37.72 30.35 -24.91
CA SER A 207 37.02 29.89 -26.13
C SER A 207 36.09 28.69 -25.90
N ASP A 208 36.39 27.86 -24.91
CA ASP A 208 35.69 26.60 -24.65
C ASP A 208 34.93 26.61 -23.33
N ALA A 209 35.17 27.63 -22.51
CA ALA A 209 34.57 27.84 -21.20
C ALA A 209 33.05 27.61 -21.16
N ASP A 210 32.29 28.11 -22.13
CA ASP A 210 30.83 28.05 -22.12
C ASP A 210 30.27 26.93 -23.03
N LYS A 211 31.14 26.12 -23.65
CA LYS A 211 30.74 24.97 -24.49
C LYS A 211 30.27 23.75 -23.69
N LYS A 212 30.42 23.79 -22.36
CA LYS A 212 30.02 22.69 -21.44
C LYS A 212 30.71 21.37 -21.77
N ASN A 213 31.99 21.43 -22.13
CA ASN A 213 32.81 20.28 -22.52
C ASN A 213 33.27 19.40 -21.35
N HIS A 214 33.01 19.79 -20.10
CA HIS A 214 33.40 19.00 -18.94
C HIS A 214 32.85 17.56 -19.02
N GLU A 215 33.62 16.63 -18.47
CA GLU A 215 33.30 15.20 -18.45
C GLU A 215 32.92 14.72 -17.06
N TYR A 216 33.38 15.44 -16.04
CA TYR A 216 33.10 15.17 -14.63
C TYR A 216 32.66 16.46 -13.93
N HIS A 217 31.97 16.31 -12.80
CA HIS A 217 31.53 17.39 -11.93
C HIS A 217 32.33 17.33 -10.63
N VAL A 218 32.93 18.45 -10.24
CA VAL A 218 33.54 18.58 -8.90
C VAL A 218 32.50 19.23 -8.00
N LEU A 219 32.05 18.49 -7.00
CA LEU A 219 30.87 18.85 -6.23
C LEU A 219 31.22 19.81 -5.10
N ASN A 220 32.29 19.51 -4.35
CA ASN A 220 32.55 20.14 -3.07
C ASN A 220 34.03 20.53 -2.92
N MET A 221 34.26 21.69 -2.29
CA MET A 221 35.57 22.13 -1.85
C MET A 221 35.45 22.78 -0.47
N ILE A 222 36.14 22.24 0.52
CA ILE A 222 36.14 22.74 1.90
C ILE A 222 37.41 23.53 2.21
N ILE A 223 37.33 24.39 3.23
CA ILE A 223 38.45 25.15 3.77
C ILE A 223 38.74 24.64 5.19
N LYS A 224 40.00 24.29 5.46
CA LYS A 224 40.48 23.91 6.79
C LYS A 224 41.71 24.70 7.17
N LYS A 225 41.94 24.87 8.48
CA LYS A 225 43.21 25.40 8.96
C LYS A 225 44.37 24.53 8.51
N ALA A 226 45.46 25.13 8.04
CA ALA A 226 46.67 24.45 7.59
C ALA A 226 47.47 23.88 8.78
N THR A 227 46.99 22.77 9.36
CA THR A 227 47.73 22.02 10.39
C THR A 227 48.12 20.65 9.86
N THR A 228 49.19 20.08 10.41
CA THR A 228 49.66 18.74 10.05
C THR A 228 48.53 17.71 10.16
N ASP A 229 47.80 17.71 11.27
CA ASP A 229 46.71 16.75 11.49
C ASP A 229 45.54 16.93 10.50
N ASN A 230 45.18 18.18 10.17
CA ASN A 230 44.12 18.43 9.19
C ASN A 230 44.52 17.94 7.80
N ILE A 231 45.76 18.21 7.38
CA ILE A 231 46.29 17.74 6.09
C ILE A 231 46.30 16.21 6.07
N LYS A 232 46.83 15.56 7.12
CA LYS A 232 46.85 14.09 7.24
C LYS A 232 45.45 13.48 7.13
N LYS A 233 44.47 14.02 7.87
CA LYS A 233 43.07 13.58 7.80
C LYS A 233 42.51 13.73 6.39
N CYS A 234 42.70 14.89 5.75
CA CYS A 234 42.24 15.10 4.39
C CYS A 234 42.92 14.15 3.38
N VAL A 235 44.20 13.81 3.55
CA VAL A 235 44.88 12.80 2.71
C VAL A 235 44.29 11.40 2.92
N MET A 236 43.91 11.01 4.15
CA MET A 236 43.22 9.74 4.40
C MET A 236 41.82 9.73 3.77
N ASP A 237 41.05 10.78 4.03
CA ASP A 237 39.64 10.89 3.64
C ASP A 237 39.48 11.02 2.13
N TYR A 238 40.33 11.82 1.47
CA TYR A 238 40.18 12.18 0.05
C TYR A 238 41.30 11.62 -0.84
N GLY A 239 42.26 10.91 -0.25
CA GLY A 239 43.40 10.30 -0.94
C GLY A 239 44.56 11.25 -1.21
N SER A 240 44.29 12.54 -1.42
CA SER A 240 45.33 13.54 -1.66
C SER A 240 44.88 14.98 -1.35
N VAL A 241 45.83 15.90 -1.21
CA VAL A 241 45.59 17.34 -0.98
C VAL A 241 46.52 18.18 -1.85
N ALA A 242 45.98 19.16 -2.57
CA ALA A 242 46.76 20.15 -3.30
C ALA A 242 47.22 21.25 -2.34
N ALA A 243 48.53 21.48 -2.24
CA ALA A 243 49.09 22.46 -1.31
C ALA A 243 50.28 23.21 -1.92
N GLY A 244 50.37 24.49 -1.61
CA GLY A 244 51.50 25.34 -1.99
C GLY A 244 52.64 25.27 -0.97
N TYR A 245 53.87 25.38 -1.44
CA TYR A 245 55.05 25.61 -0.60
C TYR A 245 55.99 26.62 -1.26
N TRP A 246 57.02 27.05 -0.51
CA TRP A 246 58.10 27.86 -1.04
C TRP A 246 59.19 26.98 -1.62
N ASP A 247 59.44 27.04 -2.92
CA ASP A 247 60.55 26.39 -3.59
C ASP A 247 61.60 27.41 -4.07
N ASP A 248 62.85 27.20 -3.69
CA ASP A 248 63.95 28.11 -4.02
C ASP A 248 64.87 27.62 -5.14
N THR A 249 64.55 26.53 -5.84
CA THR A 249 65.45 25.87 -6.82
C THR A 249 65.91 26.80 -7.95
N ASN A 250 64.98 27.53 -8.55
CA ASN A 250 65.21 28.40 -9.71
C ASN A 250 65.42 29.87 -9.33
N LEU A 251 65.69 30.15 -8.06
CA LEU A 251 66.00 31.50 -7.58
C LEU A 251 67.52 31.73 -7.57
N GLU A 252 67.93 33.00 -7.63
CA GLU A 252 69.34 33.35 -7.57
C GLU A 252 69.98 32.85 -6.26
N GLY A 253 71.06 32.07 -6.38
CA GLY A 253 71.71 31.41 -5.24
C GLY A 253 70.85 30.36 -4.54
N GLY A 254 69.82 29.85 -5.22
CA GLY A 254 68.80 28.94 -4.72
C GLY A 254 69.24 27.50 -4.42
N ASN A 255 68.27 26.59 -4.35
CA ASN A 255 68.47 25.17 -4.01
C ASN A 255 69.04 24.96 -2.58
N LYS A 256 68.76 25.90 -1.66
CA LYS A 256 69.18 25.86 -0.26
C LYS A 256 68.29 24.96 0.57
N GLY A 257 67.01 24.85 0.21
CA GLY A 257 66.02 24.08 0.95
C GLY A 257 66.18 22.56 0.84
N TYR A 258 66.91 22.06 -0.16
CA TYR A 258 67.16 20.63 -0.30
C TYR A 258 68.22 20.15 0.71
N ALA A 259 68.01 18.94 1.24
CA ALA A 259 69.03 18.21 1.97
C ALA A 259 70.18 17.77 1.04
N THR A 260 71.34 17.52 1.64
CA THR A 260 72.48 16.94 0.91
C THR A 260 72.34 15.42 0.73
N ASP A 261 71.44 14.78 1.47
CA ASP A 261 71.13 13.36 1.41
C ASP A 261 69.69 13.08 0.95
N GLU A 262 69.49 11.90 0.37
CA GLU A 262 68.18 11.41 -0.08
C GLU A 262 67.68 10.27 0.81
N LEU A 263 66.36 10.06 0.88
CA LEU A 263 65.74 8.93 1.57
C LEU A 263 64.98 8.06 0.57
N ASP A 264 65.30 6.77 0.52
CA ASP A 264 64.76 5.80 -0.45
C ASP A 264 64.95 6.21 -1.92
N GLY A 265 65.95 7.05 -2.21
CA GLY A 265 66.19 7.67 -3.53
C GLY A 265 65.30 8.89 -3.82
N ARG A 266 64.60 9.43 -2.81
CA ARG A 266 63.80 10.64 -2.92
C ARG A 266 64.51 11.82 -2.27
N LYS A 267 64.45 12.96 -2.94
CA LYS A 267 64.89 14.25 -2.41
C LYS A 267 64.09 14.62 -1.16
N LYS A 268 64.75 15.28 -0.21
CA LYS A 268 64.15 15.86 1.00
C LYS A 268 64.29 17.38 0.96
N TYR A 269 63.21 18.09 1.28
CA TYR A 269 63.15 19.55 1.24
C TYR A 269 62.62 20.13 2.55
N HIS A 270 63.31 21.15 3.06
CA HIS A 270 62.85 22.02 4.13
C HIS A 270 63.35 23.44 3.87
N TYR A 271 62.43 24.34 3.59
CA TYR A 271 62.64 25.78 3.65
C TYR A 271 61.27 26.45 3.71
N VAL A 272 61.19 27.54 4.45
CA VAL A 272 59.93 28.22 4.76
C VAL A 272 60.12 29.71 4.55
N LYS A 273 59.20 30.34 3.82
CA LYS A 273 59.12 31.78 3.66
C LYS A 273 57.78 32.25 4.22
N THR A 274 57.80 33.24 5.11
CA THR A 274 56.58 33.82 5.70
C THR A 274 56.62 35.34 5.69
N VAL A 275 55.44 35.95 5.64
CA VAL A 275 55.22 37.37 5.91
C VAL A 275 54.30 37.56 7.12
N LYS A 276 54.40 38.72 7.77
CA LYS A 276 53.45 39.08 8.83
C LYS A 276 52.12 39.50 8.21
N GLY A 277 51.03 39.06 8.82
CA GLY A 277 49.68 39.39 8.40
C GLY A 277 48.74 39.63 9.57
N GLU A 278 47.59 40.22 9.27
CA GLU A 278 46.50 40.44 10.20
C GLU A 278 45.18 40.13 9.49
N LEU A 279 44.43 39.16 10.03
CA LEU A 279 43.11 38.77 9.51
C LEU A 279 42.08 38.98 10.61
N ASN A 280 41.11 39.87 10.38
CA ASN A 280 40.07 40.20 11.37
C ASN A 280 40.66 40.47 12.78
N GLU A 281 41.63 41.39 12.86
CA GLU A 281 42.31 41.76 14.13
C GLU A 281 43.19 40.66 14.74
N VAL A 282 43.29 39.48 14.11
CA VAL A 282 44.19 38.40 14.52
C VAL A 282 45.52 38.53 13.78
N LYS A 283 46.56 38.93 14.52
CA LYS A 283 47.94 39.02 14.01
C LYS A 283 48.61 37.66 13.97
N GLY A 284 49.41 37.42 12.93
CA GLY A 284 50.16 36.18 12.78
C GLY A 284 51.08 36.17 11.56
N THR A 285 51.47 34.98 11.14
CA THR A 285 52.27 34.73 9.95
C THR A 285 51.45 34.05 8.86
N ILE A 286 51.77 34.37 7.61
CA ILE A 286 51.19 33.79 6.39
C ILE A 286 52.35 33.27 5.55
N MET A 287 52.21 32.04 5.05
CA MET A 287 53.18 31.42 4.14
C MET A 287 53.23 32.18 2.81
N VAL A 288 54.44 32.42 2.31
CA VAL A 288 54.65 32.81 0.91
C VAL A 288 54.91 31.52 0.15
N THR A 289 54.09 31.25 -0.87
CA THR A 289 54.18 30.02 -1.67
C THR A 289 54.30 30.38 -3.14
N ASN A 290 55.18 29.70 -3.86
CA ASN A 290 55.45 29.96 -5.28
C ASN A 290 55.38 28.70 -6.17
N HIS A 291 55.26 27.52 -5.56
CA HIS A 291 55.03 26.25 -6.24
C HIS A 291 53.93 25.46 -5.54
N ALA A 292 53.22 24.60 -6.28
CA ALA A 292 52.18 23.72 -5.74
C ALA A 292 52.42 22.26 -6.12
N VAL A 293 52.09 21.38 -5.18
CA VAL A 293 52.24 19.94 -5.28
C VAL A 293 51.02 19.23 -4.72
N THR A 294 50.91 17.93 -4.99
CA THR A 294 49.86 17.09 -4.43
C THR A 294 50.45 16.22 -3.31
N ILE A 295 50.02 16.46 -2.07
CA ILE A 295 50.35 15.63 -0.92
C ILE A 295 49.57 14.33 -1.01
N VAL A 296 50.26 13.19 -0.93
CA VAL A 296 49.68 11.84 -1.08
C VAL A 296 49.97 10.90 0.10
N GLY A 297 50.77 11.36 1.06
CA GLY A 297 51.16 10.57 2.23
C GLY A 297 52.06 11.34 3.19
N TRP A 298 52.55 10.68 4.23
CA TRP A 298 53.46 11.28 5.22
C TRP A 298 54.27 10.23 5.99
N ASP A 299 55.30 10.70 6.68
CA ASP A 299 56.08 9.93 7.66
C ASP A 299 56.61 10.86 8.77
N ASP A 300 56.14 10.63 10.00
CA ASP A 300 56.48 11.40 11.20
C ASP A 300 57.94 11.23 11.62
N SER A 301 58.59 10.13 11.24
CA SER A 301 59.95 9.79 11.66
C SER A 301 61.05 10.49 10.84
N ILE A 302 60.70 11.06 9.69
CA ILE A 302 61.67 11.68 8.77
C ILE A 302 62.32 12.90 9.41
N LYS A 303 63.64 12.99 9.28
CA LYS A 303 64.43 14.16 9.67
C LYS A 303 65.07 14.77 8.44
N ILE A 304 64.92 16.08 8.29
CA ILE A 304 65.49 16.84 7.19
C ILE A 304 66.49 17.82 7.79
N THR A 305 67.70 17.86 7.22
CA THR A 305 68.67 18.93 7.46
C THR A 305 69.04 19.47 6.09
N ASN A 306 68.68 20.71 5.80
CA ASN A 306 68.94 21.31 4.50
C ASN A 306 70.40 21.81 4.40
N LYS A 307 70.78 22.36 3.24
CA LYS A 307 72.15 22.87 3.02
C LYS A 307 72.54 24.06 3.92
N ASN A 308 71.55 24.79 4.46
CA ASN A 308 71.76 25.85 5.44
C ASN A 308 71.85 25.33 6.89
N ASN A 309 71.83 24.01 7.09
CA ASN A 309 71.81 23.36 8.40
C ASN A 309 70.52 23.65 9.20
N GLU A 310 69.45 24.08 8.53
CA GLU A 310 68.10 24.19 9.10
C GLU A 310 67.48 22.79 9.20
N LYS A 311 66.73 22.54 10.28
CA LYS A 311 66.26 21.20 10.63
C LYS A 311 64.74 21.16 10.75
N ALA A 312 64.14 20.09 10.25
CA ALA A 312 62.72 19.80 10.40
C ALA A 312 62.46 18.33 10.76
N GLN A 313 61.34 18.11 11.47
CA GLN A 313 60.85 16.80 11.89
C GLN A 313 59.51 16.50 11.19
N GLY A 314 59.43 15.30 10.63
CA GLY A 314 58.28 14.83 9.87
C GLY A 314 58.20 15.45 8.48
N ALA A 315 57.70 14.68 7.52
CA ALA A 315 57.54 15.13 6.14
C ALA A 315 56.29 14.56 5.47
N PHE A 316 55.71 15.36 4.60
CA PHE A 316 54.72 14.92 3.63
C PHE A 316 55.41 14.32 2.41
N LEU A 317 54.84 13.24 1.92
CA LEU A 317 55.17 12.66 0.63
C LEU A 317 54.36 13.39 -0.45
N VAL A 318 55.05 13.96 -1.43
CA VAL A 318 54.41 14.77 -2.47
C VAL A 318 54.63 14.19 -3.86
N LYS A 319 53.59 14.27 -4.68
CA LYS A 319 53.63 14.10 -6.13
C LYS A 319 53.89 15.49 -6.74
N ASN A 320 55.01 15.63 -7.45
CA ASN A 320 55.37 16.88 -8.12
C ASN A 320 54.86 16.91 -9.58
N SER A 321 55.03 18.03 -10.26
CA SER A 321 54.67 18.27 -11.67
C SER A 321 55.89 18.57 -12.55
N TRP A 322 57.08 18.13 -12.14
CA TRP A 322 58.34 18.30 -12.90
C TRP A 322 58.83 17.00 -13.56
N GLY A 323 57.88 16.13 -13.91
CA GLY A 323 58.16 14.86 -14.55
C GLY A 323 58.71 13.78 -13.62
N PRO A 324 58.69 12.52 -14.08
CA PRO A 324 59.07 11.35 -13.27
C PRO A 324 60.56 11.27 -12.92
N LYS A 325 61.41 12.12 -13.51
CA LYS A 325 62.87 12.12 -13.32
C LYS A 325 63.38 13.14 -12.28
N TRP A 326 62.54 14.07 -11.80
CA TRP A 326 62.99 15.13 -10.88
C TRP A 326 63.53 14.58 -9.54
N SER A 327 62.91 13.51 -9.05
CA SER A 327 63.23 12.70 -7.87
C SER A 327 62.76 11.27 -8.21
N LYS A 328 62.88 10.29 -7.30
CA LYS A 328 62.40 8.92 -7.58
C LYS A 328 60.91 8.88 -7.90
N ASP A 329 60.62 8.53 -9.16
CA ASP A 329 59.30 8.45 -9.79
C ASP A 329 58.53 9.78 -9.75
N GLY A 330 59.24 10.91 -9.61
CA GLY A 330 58.65 12.25 -9.47
C GLY A 330 58.06 12.57 -8.08
N TYR A 331 58.36 11.74 -7.08
CA TYR A 331 57.94 11.96 -5.68
C TYR A 331 59.08 12.45 -4.79
N GLY A 332 58.77 13.32 -3.84
CA GLY A 332 59.72 13.87 -2.88
C GLY A 332 59.17 13.93 -1.46
N TRP A 333 60.05 14.16 -0.49
CA TRP A 333 59.69 14.41 0.90
C TRP A 333 59.84 15.90 1.21
N ILE A 334 58.77 16.55 1.64
CA ILE A 334 58.77 17.97 2.00
C ILE A 334 58.34 18.09 3.46
N SER A 335 59.11 18.83 4.27
CA SER A 335 58.85 18.98 5.71
C SER A 335 57.42 19.48 5.99
N TYR A 336 56.84 19.10 7.13
CA TYR A 336 55.53 19.61 7.54
C TYR A 336 55.49 21.15 7.60
N ASP A 337 56.54 21.76 8.14
CA ASP A 337 56.66 23.21 8.29
C ASP A 337 56.56 23.98 6.96
N SER A 338 56.96 23.36 5.83
CA SER A 338 56.83 23.96 4.50
C SER A 338 55.39 24.16 4.04
N PHE A 339 54.40 23.59 4.74
CA PHE A 339 52.97 23.77 4.47
C PHE A 339 52.20 24.36 5.66
N THR A 340 52.76 24.35 6.88
CA THR A 340 52.00 24.64 8.12
C THR A 340 52.64 25.71 9.01
N ALA A 341 53.77 26.32 8.62
CA ALA A 341 54.45 27.30 9.47
C ALA A 341 53.73 28.66 9.59
N GLY A 342 52.81 28.98 8.68
CA GLY A 342 51.98 30.17 8.80
C GLY A 342 50.82 29.94 9.77
N THR A 343 50.68 30.81 10.77
CA THR A 343 49.66 30.65 11.82
C THR A 343 48.24 30.98 11.36
N LEU A 344 48.14 31.72 10.24
CA LEU A 344 46.88 32.23 9.67
C LEU A 344 46.45 31.49 8.40
N ASP A 345 47.22 30.50 7.93
CA ASP A 345 46.95 29.83 6.67
C ASP A 345 45.83 28.79 6.76
N ASN A 346 45.11 28.69 5.64
CA ASN A 346 44.11 27.68 5.39
C ASN A 346 44.49 26.87 4.14
N ILE A 347 44.03 25.63 4.09
CA ILE A 347 44.09 24.75 2.92
C ILE A 347 42.70 24.63 2.30
N LYS A 348 42.65 24.66 0.97
CA LYS A 348 41.46 24.35 0.16
C LYS A 348 41.54 22.90 -0.30
N VAL A 349 40.54 22.11 0.04
CA VAL A 349 40.52 20.66 -0.19
C VAL A 349 39.28 20.32 -1.01
N PHE A 350 39.48 19.77 -2.21
CA PHE A 350 38.39 19.16 -2.97
C PHE A 350 38.02 17.83 -2.33
N THR A 351 36.73 17.58 -2.13
CA THR A 351 36.27 16.46 -1.30
C THR A 351 35.35 15.49 -2.01
N ASP A 352 34.79 15.90 -3.15
CA ASP A 352 33.71 15.14 -3.79
C ASP A 352 33.60 15.43 -5.29
N VAL A 353 33.27 14.40 -6.07
CA VAL A 353 33.23 14.38 -7.54
C VAL A 353 32.09 13.47 -8.03
N ASP A 354 31.58 13.73 -9.24
CA ASP A 354 30.60 12.87 -9.91
C ASP A 354 30.80 12.87 -11.43
N LYS A 355 30.09 12.00 -12.13
CA LYS A 355 29.90 12.09 -13.58
C LYS A 355 29.15 13.36 -13.94
N LYS A 356 29.35 13.81 -15.18
CA LYS A 356 28.53 14.86 -15.78
C LYS A 356 27.04 14.51 -15.72
N ILE A 357 26.21 15.50 -15.40
CA ILE A 357 24.75 15.40 -15.46
C ILE A 357 24.29 15.11 -16.90
N ASP A 358 23.55 14.00 -17.07
CA ASP A 358 22.94 13.64 -18.35
C ASP A 358 21.93 14.70 -18.80
N GLY A 359 21.99 15.07 -20.08
CA GLY A 359 21.16 16.12 -20.66
C GLY A 359 21.40 17.52 -20.06
N LEU A 360 22.56 17.80 -19.46
CA LEU A 360 22.89 19.11 -18.90
C LEU A 360 22.51 20.24 -19.86
N SER A 361 21.64 21.13 -19.40
CA SER A 361 21.08 22.21 -20.18
C SER A 361 21.77 23.52 -19.84
N ASN A 362 21.71 24.01 -18.60
CA ASN A 362 22.27 25.31 -18.23
C ASN A 362 22.82 25.36 -16.79
N LEU A 363 23.70 26.33 -16.54
CA LEU A 363 24.08 26.79 -15.22
C LEU A 363 23.58 28.23 -15.07
N TYR A 364 22.56 28.43 -14.24
CA TYR A 364 22.05 29.74 -13.88
C TYR A 364 22.82 30.27 -12.70
N THR A 365 23.79 31.16 -12.96
CA THR A 365 24.67 31.74 -11.94
C THR A 365 24.97 33.20 -12.23
N TYR A 366 25.16 33.99 -11.17
CA TYR A 366 25.73 35.34 -11.27
C TYR A 366 27.26 35.34 -11.28
N SER A 367 27.86 34.22 -10.88
CA SER A 367 29.31 34.06 -10.74
C SER A 367 29.94 33.80 -12.10
N LYS A 368 30.13 34.90 -12.82
CA LYS A 368 30.79 34.95 -14.12
C LYS A 368 32.30 34.79 -13.89
N ASN A 369 33.15 35.75 -14.27
CA ASN A 369 34.58 35.48 -14.41
C ASN A 369 35.45 35.64 -13.15
N TYR A 370 34.86 35.99 -12.02
CA TYR A 370 35.56 36.16 -10.74
C TYR A 370 34.67 35.67 -9.59
N LEU A 371 35.26 35.04 -8.58
CA LEU A 371 34.60 34.69 -7.32
C LEU A 371 35.16 35.60 -6.23
N LYS A 372 34.52 36.75 -6.00
CA LYS A 372 34.89 37.68 -4.92
C LYS A 372 33.83 37.60 -3.83
N PHE A 373 34.22 37.16 -2.64
CA PHE A 373 33.27 36.94 -1.55
C PHE A 373 33.01 38.19 -0.71
N LYS A 374 31.73 38.39 -0.40
CA LYS A 374 31.20 39.26 0.64
C LYS A 374 30.19 38.45 1.45
N GLY A 375 30.23 38.57 2.77
CA GLY A 375 29.27 37.97 3.68
C GLY A 375 28.25 39.00 4.12
N ILE A 376 26.96 38.67 3.98
CA ILE A 376 25.84 39.49 4.47
C ILE A 376 24.96 38.66 5.40
N GLY A 377 24.63 39.19 6.56
CA GLY A 377 23.75 38.47 7.48
C GLY A 377 23.74 38.98 8.91
N ARG A 378 23.09 38.20 9.78
CA ARG A 378 22.90 38.43 11.22
C ARG A 378 22.93 37.10 12.00
N PRO A 379 23.12 37.15 13.34
CA PRO A 379 23.47 35.98 14.15
C PRO A 379 22.53 34.76 14.14
N ASP A 380 21.24 34.94 13.81
CA ASP A 380 20.22 33.90 14.06
C ASP A 380 19.71 33.21 12.78
N LYS A 381 19.15 33.98 11.84
CA LYS A 381 18.59 33.48 10.56
C LYS A 381 18.76 34.53 9.48
N SER A 382 19.36 34.12 8.36
CA SER A 382 19.44 34.92 7.14
C SER A 382 18.71 34.20 6.01
N SER A 383 17.90 34.93 5.25
CA SER A 383 17.22 34.44 4.06
C SER A 383 17.51 35.36 2.89
N ALA A 384 17.72 34.82 1.71
CA ALA A 384 17.91 35.65 0.52
C ALA A 384 17.44 34.93 -0.74
N ILE A 385 17.20 35.70 -1.80
CA ILE A 385 16.64 35.23 -3.07
C ILE A 385 17.50 35.72 -4.23
N ASN A 386 17.75 34.85 -5.21
CA ASN A 386 18.21 35.22 -6.56
C ASN A 386 17.11 34.94 -7.59
N ILE A 387 16.90 35.84 -8.55
CA ILE A 387 15.90 35.71 -9.63
C ILE A 387 16.59 35.56 -10.98
N TYR A 388 16.39 34.45 -11.67
CA TYR A 388 17.03 34.13 -12.94
C TYR A 388 16.09 34.27 -14.14
N ASP A 389 16.60 34.85 -15.23
CA ASP A 389 15.97 34.80 -16.54
C ASP A 389 16.39 33.51 -17.27
N ARG A 390 15.44 32.79 -17.85
CA ARG A 390 15.70 31.53 -18.58
C ARG A 390 16.09 31.81 -20.03
N VAL A 391 16.99 30.97 -20.57
CA VAL A 391 17.67 31.24 -21.85
C VAL A 391 16.80 30.97 -23.09
N LYS A 392 15.65 30.25 -23.01
CA LYS A 392 14.59 30.10 -24.06
C LYS A 392 13.47 29.11 -23.65
N ASP A 393 12.38 29.08 -24.41
CA ASP A 393 11.07 28.39 -24.20
C ASP A 393 11.07 26.86 -24.00
N LYS A 394 12.22 26.18 -23.99
CA LYS A 394 12.26 24.73 -23.81
C LYS A 394 12.17 24.37 -22.33
N SER A 395 11.40 23.34 -22.00
CA SER A 395 11.29 22.86 -20.61
C SER A 395 12.63 22.32 -20.11
N GLU A 396 13.02 22.76 -18.92
CA GLU A 396 14.22 22.31 -18.21
C GLU A 396 13.83 21.89 -16.80
N GLU A 397 14.70 21.19 -16.10
CA GLU A 397 14.52 20.94 -14.68
C GLU A 397 15.82 21.17 -13.91
N ILE A 398 15.70 21.80 -12.74
CA ILE A 398 16.80 21.97 -11.80
C ILE A 398 17.13 20.61 -11.19
N THR A 399 18.39 20.22 -11.24
CA THR A 399 18.88 18.93 -10.75
C THR A 399 19.84 19.08 -9.58
N ALA A 400 20.53 20.21 -9.50
CA ALA A 400 21.42 20.53 -8.39
C ALA A 400 21.49 22.03 -8.16
N ILE A 401 21.81 22.41 -6.93
CA ILE A 401 22.00 23.79 -6.49
C ILE A 401 23.44 23.93 -5.99
N THR A 402 24.17 24.93 -6.47
CA THR A 402 25.51 25.21 -5.94
C THR A 402 25.45 26.39 -4.98
N LEU A 403 26.11 26.29 -3.84
CA LEU A 403 26.19 27.38 -2.86
C LEU A 403 27.58 27.48 -2.26
N TYR A 404 27.89 28.62 -1.65
CA TYR A 404 29.11 28.80 -0.87
C TYR A 404 28.77 29.08 0.60
N ASN A 405 29.21 28.20 1.50
CA ASN A 405 29.16 28.44 2.93
C ASN A 405 30.34 29.30 3.36
N ILE A 406 30.05 30.52 3.82
CA ILE A 406 31.06 31.46 4.34
C ILE A 406 31.27 31.30 5.86
N ASN A 407 30.45 30.51 6.55
CA ASN A 407 30.46 30.36 8.00
C ASN A 407 31.46 29.29 8.45
N ASP A 408 32.19 29.55 9.55
CA ASP A 408 33.04 28.55 10.22
C ASP A 408 32.22 27.83 11.30
N GLY A 409 31.61 26.71 10.91
CA GLY A 409 30.84 25.82 11.78
C GLY A 409 29.57 25.26 11.15
N PRO A 410 28.91 24.30 11.84
CA PRO A 410 27.69 23.66 11.37
C PRO A 410 26.61 24.67 10.97
N THR A 411 26.24 24.63 9.70
CA THR A 411 25.25 25.51 9.07
C THR A 411 24.27 24.66 8.28
N THR A 412 22.97 24.90 8.49
CA THR A 412 21.92 24.24 7.71
C THR A 412 21.32 25.23 6.73
N PHE A 413 21.23 24.84 5.47
CA PHE A 413 20.66 25.58 4.37
C PHE A 413 19.32 24.97 3.96
N LYS A 414 18.26 25.78 3.94
CA LYS A 414 16.99 25.40 3.31
C LYS A 414 16.86 26.09 1.97
N ILE A 415 16.67 25.32 0.92
CA ILE A 415 16.71 25.78 -0.46
C ILE A 415 15.31 25.63 -1.06
N TYR A 416 14.82 26.69 -1.67
CA TYR A 416 13.50 26.73 -2.30
C TYR A 416 13.59 27.26 -3.73
N ALA A 417 12.63 26.90 -4.56
CA ALA A 417 12.43 27.50 -5.88
C ALA A 417 10.97 27.91 -6.13
N THR A 418 10.77 28.82 -7.07
CA THR A 418 9.43 29.21 -7.53
C THR A 418 9.45 29.72 -8.97
N GLU A 419 8.36 29.47 -9.71
CA GLU A 419 7.99 30.12 -10.97
C GLU A 419 6.74 31.01 -10.80
N ASN A 420 6.40 31.38 -9.56
CA ASN A 420 5.22 32.21 -9.28
C ASN A 420 5.49 33.66 -9.68
N ASP A 421 4.79 34.14 -10.72
CA ASP A 421 4.91 35.52 -11.23
C ASP A 421 4.52 36.57 -10.19
N ASP A 422 3.64 36.26 -9.23
CA ASP A 422 3.27 37.18 -8.15
C ASP A 422 4.36 37.37 -7.09
N LEU A 423 5.32 36.43 -7.04
CA LEU A 423 6.51 36.52 -6.19
C LEU A 423 7.68 37.11 -6.99
N ILE A 424 7.79 36.75 -8.27
CA ILE A 424 8.88 37.19 -9.16
C ILE A 424 8.67 38.64 -9.65
N ASN A 425 7.47 38.99 -10.13
CA ASN A 425 7.16 40.24 -10.84
C ASN A 425 6.28 41.23 -10.05
N ILE A 426 6.42 41.34 -8.72
CA ILE A 426 5.68 42.35 -7.94
C ILE A 426 5.91 43.73 -8.55
N VAL A 427 4.81 44.38 -8.95
CA VAL A 427 4.76 45.67 -9.64
C VAL A 427 5.20 46.79 -8.69
N ASP A 428 5.84 47.83 -9.22
CA ASP A 428 6.32 49.08 -8.58
C ASP A 428 5.26 49.91 -7.81
N SER A 429 4.12 49.33 -7.43
CA SER A 429 2.97 50.03 -6.87
C SER A 429 2.92 50.05 -5.32
N GLY A 430 3.98 49.66 -4.61
CA GLY A 430 4.01 49.61 -3.14
C GLY A 430 5.38 49.84 -2.48
N SER A 431 5.41 49.96 -1.15
CA SER A 431 6.64 50.09 -0.36
C SER A 431 7.59 48.90 -0.55
N ILE A 432 8.87 49.15 -0.81
CA ILE A 432 9.92 48.13 -0.99
C ILE A 432 9.91 47.07 0.14
N ASP A 433 9.61 47.48 1.37
CA ASP A 433 9.57 46.60 2.55
C ASP A 433 8.43 45.57 2.47
N SER A 434 7.25 45.95 1.98
CA SER A 434 6.13 45.00 1.85
C SER A 434 6.37 44.01 0.71
N GLN A 435 7.06 44.43 -0.35
CA GLN A 435 7.42 43.58 -1.48
C GLN A 435 8.49 42.54 -1.08
N ILE A 436 9.55 42.95 -0.37
CA ILE A 436 10.59 42.03 0.11
C ILE A 436 10.02 41.08 1.16
N LYS A 437 9.11 41.54 2.02
CA LYS A 437 8.39 40.68 2.99
C LYS A 437 7.60 39.57 2.29
N LYS A 438 6.85 39.89 1.24
CA LYS A 438 6.09 38.92 0.43
C LYS A 438 7.03 37.89 -0.21
N ARG A 439 8.18 38.34 -0.74
CA ARG A 439 9.19 37.47 -1.37
C ARG A 439 9.90 36.53 -0.39
N CYS A 440 10.37 37.05 0.75
CA CYS A 440 11.28 36.32 1.65
C CYS A 440 10.57 35.53 2.77
N ILE A 441 9.36 35.94 3.22
CA ILE A 441 8.78 35.46 4.49
C ILE A 441 7.44 34.73 4.35
N GLU A 442 6.60 35.01 3.34
CA GLU A 442 5.28 34.34 3.27
C GLU A 442 5.44 32.83 3.00
N GLU A 443 5.34 32.04 4.08
CA GLU A 443 5.78 30.62 4.11
C GLU A 443 4.94 29.70 3.21
N LYS A 444 3.79 30.12 2.67
CA LYS A 444 2.85 29.22 1.95
C LYS A 444 1.99 29.87 0.84
N SER A 445 2.57 30.56 -0.13
CA SER A 445 1.79 30.95 -1.33
C SER A 445 2.48 30.70 -2.69
N GLY A 446 3.67 30.10 -2.73
CA GLY A 446 4.29 29.75 -4.02
C GLY A 446 5.72 29.22 -4.03
N TRP A 447 6.39 29.06 -2.89
CA TRP A 447 7.71 28.45 -2.80
C TRP A 447 7.62 26.94 -2.67
N THR A 448 8.44 26.23 -3.43
CA THR A 448 8.64 24.78 -3.30
C THR A 448 9.98 24.54 -2.62
N GLU A 449 10.00 23.85 -1.48
CA GLU A 449 11.26 23.42 -0.87
C GLU A 449 11.90 22.37 -1.75
N LEU A 450 13.13 22.63 -2.18
CA LEU A 450 13.91 21.72 -3.02
C LEU A 450 14.74 20.76 -2.16
N LYS A 451 15.40 21.29 -1.12
CA LYS A 451 16.28 20.51 -0.25
C LYS A 451 16.58 21.28 1.04
N THR A 452 16.79 20.54 2.12
CA THR A 452 17.48 21.04 3.31
C THR A 452 18.84 20.32 3.41
N GLU A 453 19.94 21.06 3.49
CA GLU A 453 21.31 20.54 3.49
C GLU A 453 22.11 21.09 4.67
N SER A 454 22.89 20.25 5.36
CA SER A 454 23.69 20.65 6.52
C SER A 454 25.18 20.43 6.26
N VAL A 455 25.95 21.51 6.33
CA VAL A 455 27.41 21.47 6.11
C VAL A 455 28.15 21.94 7.36
N LYS A 456 29.38 21.45 7.58
CA LYS A 456 30.18 21.80 8.77
C LYS A 456 31.26 22.81 8.47
N GLU A 457 31.93 22.67 7.34
CA GLU A 457 33.07 23.48 6.96
C GLU A 457 32.67 24.68 6.11
N GLN A 458 33.50 25.71 6.12
CA GLN A 458 33.47 26.76 5.11
C GLN A 458 33.83 26.14 3.75
N GLY A 459 33.16 26.53 2.67
CA GLY A 459 33.45 25.95 1.36
C GLY A 459 32.37 26.11 0.31
N PHE A 460 32.68 25.61 -0.89
CA PHE A 460 31.73 25.45 -1.99
C PHE A 460 31.07 24.07 -1.92
N TYR A 461 29.76 24.04 -2.18
CA TYR A 461 28.96 22.83 -2.12
C TYR A 461 28.01 22.73 -3.30
N THR A 462 27.88 21.53 -3.85
CA THR A 462 26.87 21.18 -4.85
C THR A 462 25.84 20.25 -4.22
N VAL A 463 24.64 20.79 -3.99
CA VAL A 463 23.51 20.10 -3.39
C VAL A 463 22.68 19.45 -4.49
N LYS A 464 22.78 18.13 -4.64
CA LYS A 464 21.93 17.37 -5.57
C LYS A 464 20.50 17.31 -5.04
N LEU A 465 19.52 17.48 -5.93
CA LEU A 465 18.12 17.39 -5.58
C LEU A 465 17.65 15.93 -5.68
N ASP A 466 16.86 15.50 -4.70
CA ASP A 466 16.25 14.16 -4.72
C ASP A 466 15.20 14.08 -5.84
N GLU A 467 14.44 15.16 -6.01
CA GLU A 467 13.44 15.34 -7.05
C GLU A 467 13.77 16.61 -7.86
N PRO A 468 13.97 16.52 -9.18
CA PRO A 468 14.21 17.69 -10.01
C PRO A 468 13.03 18.68 -10.01
N PHE A 469 13.34 19.97 -10.06
CA PHE A 469 12.30 21.01 -10.13
C PHE A 469 12.08 21.47 -11.57
N LYS A 470 10.94 21.13 -12.16
CA LYS A 470 10.60 21.51 -13.54
C LYS A 470 10.44 23.03 -13.67
N LEU A 471 11.05 23.57 -14.71
CA LEU A 471 10.99 24.96 -15.14
C LEU A 471 10.24 25.06 -16.48
N THR A 472 9.16 25.82 -16.47
CA THR A 472 8.22 25.99 -17.59
C THR A 472 8.04 27.45 -18.02
N LYS A 473 8.44 28.41 -17.18
CA LYS A 473 8.25 29.85 -17.44
C LYS A 473 9.53 30.55 -17.85
N GLY A 474 9.46 31.82 -18.26
CA GLY A 474 10.63 32.60 -18.67
C GLY A 474 11.55 33.04 -17.52
N LYS A 475 11.10 32.94 -16.25
CA LYS A 475 11.85 33.30 -15.06
C LYS A 475 11.57 32.32 -13.92
N PHE A 476 12.55 32.17 -13.04
CA PHE A 476 12.38 31.47 -11.76
C PHE A 476 13.20 32.17 -10.68
N ALA A 477 12.90 31.89 -9.42
CA ALA A 477 13.69 32.39 -8.30
C ALA A 477 14.14 31.24 -7.40
N LEU A 478 15.33 31.37 -6.82
CA LEU A 478 15.84 30.52 -5.76
C LEU A 478 15.85 31.29 -4.46
N LYS A 479 15.42 30.67 -3.35
CA LYS A 479 15.54 31.20 -1.99
C LYS A 479 16.44 30.30 -1.18
N LEU A 480 17.34 30.90 -0.42
CA LEU A 480 18.24 30.23 0.51
C LEU A 480 18.00 30.77 1.92
N GLU A 481 17.68 29.90 2.87
CA GLU A 481 17.58 30.23 4.29
C GLU A 481 18.68 29.51 5.07
N THR A 482 19.22 30.17 6.09
CA THR A 482 20.23 29.60 6.99
C THR A 482 19.66 29.37 8.38
N ASP A 483 20.03 28.25 8.99
CA ASP A 483 19.84 27.96 10.42
C ASP A 483 21.21 27.59 11.03
N GLY A 484 21.59 28.28 12.10
CA GLY A 484 22.92 28.22 12.71
C GLY A 484 24.02 29.01 11.97
N GLY A 485 23.84 29.37 10.70
CA GLY A 485 24.78 30.23 9.96
C GLY A 485 24.48 31.72 10.15
N LYS A 486 25.54 32.53 10.31
CA LYS A 486 25.40 33.98 10.52
C LYS A 486 25.33 34.78 9.22
N PHE A 487 25.95 34.28 8.14
CA PHE A 487 26.11 35.01 6.89
C PHE A 487 25.76 34.16 5.68
N LEU A 488 25.24 34.84 4.66
CA LEU A 488 25.08 34.36 3.30
C LEU A 488 26.21 34.92 2.44
N SER A 489 26.72 34.08 1.55
CA SER A 489 27.80 34.44 0.62
C SER A 489 27.25 35.15 -0.61
N CYS A 490 27.76 36.32 -0.93
CA CYS A 490 27.43 37.10 -2.12
C CYS A 490 28.66 37.64 -2.85
N GLU A 491 28.47 38.09 -4.09
CA GLU A 491 29.51 38.69 -4.91
C GLU A 491 29.80 40.13 -4.47
N LYS A 492 31.08 40.44 -4.26
CA LYS A 492 31.49 41.77 -3.76
C LYS A 492 31.19 42.92 -4.75
N GLU A 493 31.32 42.68 -6.05
CA GLU A 493 31.37 43.72 -7.08
C GLU A 493 30.27 43.60 -8.15
N SER A 494 29.49 42.52 -8.12
CA SER A 494 28.46 42.23 -9.11
C SER A 494 27.10 42.63 -8.56
N LYS A 495 26.48 43.58 -9.25
CA LYS A 495 25.23 44.19 -8.84
C LYS A 495 24.22 44.25 -9.95
N GLU A 496 23.11 43.52 -9.80
CA GLU A 496 21.97 43.58 -10.71
C GLU A 496 20.72 43.96 -9.90
N SER A 497 20.23 45.20 -10.11
CA SER A 497 19.04 45.71 -9.43
C SER A 497 17.83 44.83 -9.70
N GLY A 498 17.02 44.59 -8.67
CA GLY A 498 15.81 43.78 -8.78
C GLY A 498 16.04 42.27 -8.94
N LYS A 499 17.28 41.78 -8.86
CA LYS A 499 17.61 40.36 -9.01
C LYS A 499 17.85 39.62 -7.70
N THR A 500 18.38 40.33 -6.69
CA THR A 500 18.73 39.73 -5.41
C THR A 500 18.11 40.50 -4.25
N PHE A 501 17.55 39.77 -3.28
CA PHE A 501 16.87 40.35 -2.12
C PHE A 501 17.28 39.62 -0.85
N THR A 502 17.47 40.34 0.25
CA THR A 502 17.87 39.71 1.51
C THR A 502 16.96 40.10 2.67
N TYR A 503 16.83 39.16 3.59
CA TYR A 503 16.10 39.28 4.84
C TYR A 503 17.00 38.83 5.99
N SER A 504 17.07 39.66 7.03
CA SER A 504 17.69 39.31 8.30
C SER A 504 16.64 39.44 9.41
N ALA A 505 16.56 38.44 10.30
CA ALA A 505 15.47 38.31 11.27
C ALA A 505 15.30 39.48 12.27
N THR A 506 14.14 39.47 12.94
CA THR A 506 13.48 40.54 13.73
C THR A 506 13.95 40.66 15.19
N TYR A 507 13.91 41.86 15.79
CA TYR A 507 13.83 42.08 17.26
C TYR A 507 12.51 42.81 17.58
N GLY A 508 11.51 42.09 18.14
CA GLY A 508 10.14 42.59 18.35
C GLY A 508 9.23 42.45 17.12
N GLU A 509 8.28 43.37 16.92
CA GLU A 509 7.31 43.34 15.79
C GLU A 509 7.85 43.93 14.46
N LYS A 510 9.02 44.59 14.45
CA LYS A 510 9.55 45.30 13.26
C LYS A 510 10.59 44.48 12.50
N LYS A 511 10.20 43.96 11.33
CA LYS A 511 11.02 43.23 10.37
C LYS A 511 11.85 44.21 9.52
N LEU A 512 13.16 43.99 9.43
CA LEU A 512 14.07 44.80 8.61
C LEU A 512 14.35 44.08 7.29
N PHE A 513 14.09 44.76 6.19
CA PHE A 513 14.30 44.28 4.83
C PHE A 513 15.30 45.19 4.13
N THR A 514 16.21 44.61 3.36
CA THR A 514 17.12 45.38 2.52
C THR A 514 17.18 44.75 1.13
N GLU A 515 16.92 45.58 0.11
CA GLU A 515 17.42 45.28 -1.22
C GLU A 515 18.93 45.40 -1.14
N GLU A 516 19.62 44.27 -1.20
CA GLU A 516 21.06 44.25 -1.34
C GLU A 516 21.35 44.03 -2.81
N GLU A 517 22.06 44.97 -3.42
CA GLU A 517 22.40 44.87 -4.83
C GLU A 517 23.35 43.70 -5.13
N ASN A 518 23.90 42.99 -4.14
CA ASN A 518 24.95 41.98 -4.33
C ASN A 518 24.35 40.59 -4.59
N ASN A 519 24.67 39.99 -5.74
CA ASN A 519 24.15 38.68 -6.12
C ASN A 519 24.68 37.55 -5.22
N LEU A 520 23.82 36.62 -4.77
CA LEU A 520 24.27 35.49 -3.94
C LEU A 520 25.10 34.50 -4.76
N HIS A 521 26.07 33.86 -4.11
CA HIS A 521 26.69 32.62 -4.60
C HIS A 521 25.70 31.46 -4.44
N LEU A 522 24.66 31.44 -5.26
CA LEU A 522 23.56 30.47 -5.25
C LEU A 522 23.13 30.18 -6.69
N SER A 523 23.60 29.09 -7.28
CA SER A 523 23.34 28.77 -8.69
C SER A 523 22.41 27.57 -8.84
N ALA A 524 21.71 27.47 -9.97
CA ALA A 524 20.97 26.27 -10.37
C ALA A 524 21.62 25.59 -11.57
N ILE A 525 21.82 24.28 -11.46
CA ILE A 525 22.24 23.41 -12.56
C ILE A 525 21.00 22.71 -13.11
N THR A 526 20.72 22.88 -14.40
CA THR A 526 19.55 22.30 -15.05
C THR A 526 19.90 21.28 -16.11
N ARG A 527 18.98 20.35 -16.36
CA ARG A 527 19.00 19.47 -17.53
C ARG A 527 17.76 19.67 -18.38
N THR A 528 17.83 19.30 -19.65
CA THR A 528 16.70 19.37 -20.57
C THR A 528 15.68 18.29 -20.19
N VAL A 529 14.40 18.65 -20.10
CA VAL A 529 13.33 17.67 -19.88
C VAL A 529 13.08 16.94 -21.19
N LYS A 530 13.10 15.61 -21.17
CA LYS A 530 12.66 14.79 -22.30
C LYS A 530 11.14 14.91 -22.40
N GLU A 531 10.64 15.53 -23.46
CA GLU A 531 9.23 15.73 -23.73
C GLU A 531 8.83 14.91 -24.95
N THR A 532 7.96 13.95 -24.73
CA THR A 532 7.51 12.99 -25.73
C THR A 532 6.10 13.40 -26.17
N ALA A 533 5.98 13.98 -27.37
CA ALA A 533 4.70 14.44 -27.88
C ALA A 533 4.55 14.11 -29.37
N MET A 534 3.32 13.81 -29.78
CA MET A 534 2.97 13.66 -31.18
C MET A 534 1.62 14.29 -31.46
N THR A 535 1.47 14.85 -32.65
CA THR A 535 0.18 15.31 -33.18
C THR A 535 -0.23 14.42 -34.34
N ILE A 536 -1.53 14.17 -34.44
CA ILE A 536 -2.08 13.37 -35.52
C ILE A 536 -3.24 14.16 -36.13
N GLU A 537 -3.11 14.48 -37.40
CA GLU A 537 -4.11 15.22 -38.18
C GLU A 537 -4.60 14.32 -39.32
N GLY A 538 -5.90 14.33 -39.62
CA GLY A 538 -6.44 13.51 -40.70
C GLY A 538 -7.89 13.81 -41.04
N GLN A 539 -8.40 13.09 -42.03
CA GLN A 539 -9.77 13.23 -42.53
C GLN A 539 -10.79 12.60 -41.59
N ASP A 540 -11.97 13.24 -41.46
CA ASP A 540 -12.99 12.83 -40.48
C ASP A 540 -14.07 11.91 -41.06
N ASN A 541 -14.62 12.19 -42.25
CA ASN A 541 -15.78 11.45 -42.79
C ASN A 541 -15.76 11.31 -44.32
N PHE A 542 -16.24 10.18 -44.86
CA PHE A 542 -16.43 9.96 -46.30
C PHE A 542 -17.72 9.15 -46.61
N GLU A 543 -18.33 9.34 -47.79
CA GLU A 543 -19.58 8.68 -48.20
C GLU A 543 -19.42 7.84 -49.49
N VAL A 544 -20.01 6.65 -49.54
CA VAL A 544 -20.05 5.78 -50.74
C VAL A 544 -21.46 5.29 -51.06
N LYS A 545 -21.76 5.02 -52.34
CA LYS A 545 -23.05 4.48 -52.81
C LYS A 545 -23.03 2.94 -52.82
N GLU A 546 -24.19 2.31 -52.63
CA GLU A 546 -24.37 0.86 -52.76
C GLU A 546 -23.92 0.36 -54.16
N GLY A 547 -23.14 -0.72 -54.21
CA GLY A 547 -22.60 -1.30 -55.46
C GLY A 547 -21.26 -0.73 -55.96
N TYR A 548 -20.60 0.14 -55.19
CA TYR A 548 -19.30 0.73 -55.53
C TYR A 548 -18.13 -0.26 -55.32
N ASP A 549 -17.10 -0.21 -56.17
CA ASP A 549 -15.89 -1.02 -56.00
C ASP A 549 -15.00 -0.44 -54.88
N VAL A 550 -14.87 -1.18 -53.78
CA VAL A 550 -14.04 -0.77 -52.65
C VAL A 550 -12.57 -0.60 -53.07
N ALA A 551 -12.10 -1.29 -54.11
CA ALA A 551 -10.75 -1.12 -54.64
C ALA A 551 -10.50 0.28 -55.23
N SER A 552 -11.52 1.01 -55.69
CA SER A 552 -11.38 2.36 -56.25
C SER A 552 -11.58 3.51 -55.25
N ILE A 553 -11.81 3.22 -53.96
CA ILE A 553 -11.95 4.25 -52.91
C ILE A 553 -10.58 4.86 -52.56
N ASP A 554 -10.49 6.19 -52.53
CA ASP A 554 -9.33 6.92 -52.03
C ASP A 554 -9.15 6.70 -50.52
N PRO A 555 -7.93 6.38 -50.03
CA PRO A 555 -7.71 6.11 -48.61
C PRO A 555 -7.74 7.39 -47.76
N PHE A 556 -8.23 7.25 -46.52
CA PHE A 556 -8.08 8.28 -45.49
C PHE A 556 -6.60 8.49 -45.20
N THR A 557 -6.10 9.71 -45.35
CA THR A 557 -4.69 10.05 -45.07
C THR A 557 -4.59 10.76 -43.73
N PHE A 558 -3.70 10.27 -42.87
CA PHE A 558 -3.38 10.84 -41.57
C PHE A 558 -1.90 11.22 -41.54
N THR A 559 -1.60 12.43 -41.09
CA THR A 559 -0.23 12.92 -40.87
C THR A 559 0.07 12.83 -39.38
N ILE A 560 1.09 12.06 -39.03
CA ILE A 560 1.59 11.93 -37.65
C ILE A 560 2.90 12.68 -37.57
N LYS A 561 3.01 13.62 -36.65
CA LYS A 561 4.21 14.45 -36.46
C LYS A 561 4.75 14.28 -35.05
N ASN A 562 6.06 14.06 -34.91
CA ASN A 562 6.73 14.11 -33.62
C ASN A 562 6.91 15.59 -33.21
N THR A 563 6.10 16.05 -32.27
CA THR A 563 6.13 17.41 -31.72
C THR A 563 6.89 17.48 -30.40
N GLY A 564 7.39 16.35 -29.91
CA GLY A 564 8.29 16.28 -28.76
C GLY A 564 9.69 16.76 -29.07
N ASN A 565 10.59 16.60 -28.11
CA ASN A 565 12.01 16.96 -28.22
C ASN A 565 12.95 15.74 -28.15
N VAL A 566 12.40 14.52 -28.24
CA VAL A 566 13.14 13.25 -28.34
C VAL A 566 12.68 12.45 -29.55
N GLU A 567 13.57 11.63 -30.11
CA GLU A 567 13.24 10.64 -31.14
C GLU A 567 12.25 9.61 -30.58
N LEU A 568 11.26 9.20 -31.37
CA LEU A 568 10.32 8.16 -31.02
C LEU A 568 10.73 6.84 -31.68
N ASN A 569 10.99 5.82 -30.87
CA ASN A 569 11.43 4.50 -31.31
C ASN A 569 10.29 3.47 -31.25
N ASN A 570 10.38 2.46 -32.12
CA ASN A 570 9.41 1.37 -32.24
C ASN A 570 7.96 1.86 -32.42
N LEU A 571 7.77 2.85 -33.29
CA LEU A 571 6.44 3.38 -33.61
C LEU A 571 5.50 2.27 -34.08
N ASN A 572 4.40 2.09 -33.36
CA ASN A 572 3.36 1.11 -33.64
C ASN A 572 2.05 1.85 -33.88
N ILE A 573 1.35 1.46 -34.94
CA ILE A 573 0.14 2.12 -35.42
C ILE A 573 -0.90 1.05 -35.68
N SER A 574 -2.06 1.22 -35.07
CA SER A 574 -3.16 0.25 -35.13
C SER A 574 -4.51 0.96 -35.26
N ILE A 575 -5.50 0.23 -35.76
CA ILE A 575 -6.89 0.69 -35.82
C ILE A 575 -7.63 0.15 -34.60
N GLU A 576 -8.34 1.04 -33.91
CA GLU A 576 -9.19 0.69 -32.77
C GLU A 576 -10.63 1.21 -32.98
N GLY A 577 -11.52 0.81 -32.10
CA GLY A 577 -12.95 1.14 -32.19
C GLY A 577 -13.81 -0.08 -32.51
N LYS A 578 -15.12 0.11 -32.44
CA LYS A 578 -16.12 -0.95 -32.58
C LYS A 578 -16.10 -1.58 -33.97
N ASP A 579 -15.81 -0.79 -34.99
CA ASP A 579 -15.81 -1.22 -36.39
C ASP A 579 -14.40 -1.36 -36.97
N LYS A 580 -13.36 -1.52 -36.12
CA LYS A 580 -11.95 -1.59 -36.54
C LYS A 580 -11.68 -2.65 -37.62
N ASP A 581 -12.38 -3.78 -37.55
CA ASP A 581 -12.21 -4.91 -38.48
C ASP A 581 -12.78 -4.60 -39.87
N ARG A 582 -13.41 -3.43 -40.06
CA ARG A 582 -13.88 -2.94 -41.37
C ARG A 582 -12.84 -2.07 -42.09
N PHE A 583 -11.65 -1.86 -41.52
CA PHE A 583 -10.61 -1.03 -42.08
C PHE A 583 -9.24 -1.74 -42.09
N THR A 584 -8.35 -1.30 -42.97
CA THR A 584 -6.94 -1.73 -42.99
C THR A 584 -6.01 -0.54 -43.16
N ILE A 585 -4.82 -0.64 -42.57
CA ILE A 585 -3.71 0.28 -42.85
C ILE A 585 -3.01 -0.22 -44.11
N LEU A 586 -2.81 0.66 -45.09
CA LEU A 586 -2.07 0.36 -46.31
C LEU A 586 -0.56 0.44 -46.03
N ASP A 587 0.20 -0.48 -46.63
CA ASP A 587 1.67 -0.51 -46.53
C ASP A 587 2.19 -0.44 -45.08
N ALA A 588 1.49 -1.08 -44.13
CA ALA A 588 1.82 -1.02 -42.71
C ALA A 588 3.26 -1.49 -42.40
N ASP A 589 3.80 -2.38 -43.23
CA ASP A 589 5.18 -2.88 -43.20
C ASP A 589 6.23 -1.83 -43.62
N LYS A 590 5.82 -0.79 -44.35
CA LYS A 590 6.69 0.31 -44.83
C LYS A 590 6.68 1.52 -43.91
N ILE A 591 5.86 1.53 -42.87
CA ILE A 591 5.83 2.61 -41.87
C ILE A 591 7.15 2.59 -41.09
N ILE A 592 7.87 3.71 -41.11
CA ILE A 592 9.14 3.84 -40.40
C ILE A 592 8.92 3.64 -38.89
N LYS A 593 9.77 2.82 -38.27
CA LYS A 593 9.71 2.52 -36.84
C LYS A 593 10.37 3.56 -35.96
N LYS A 594 11.02 4.56 -36.58
CA LYS A 594 11.69 5.68 -35.91
C LYS A 594 11.16 6.97 -36.49
N LEU A 595 10.83 7.93 -35.64
CA LEU A 595 10.38 9.26 -36.06
C LEU A 595 11.20 10.33 -35.34
N GLY A 596 12.06 11.02 -36.08
CA GLY A 596 12.94 12.06 -35.57
C GLY A 596 12.17 13.29 -35.09
N VAL A 597 12.83 14.15 -34.32
CA VAL A 597 12.23 15.37 -33.76
C VAL A 597 11.78 16.31 -34.89
N GLY A 598 10.50 16.68 -34.90
CA GLY A 598 9.90 17.54 -35.90
C GLY A 598 9.54 16.87 -37.22
N GLU A 599 9.90 15.59 -37.40
CA GLU A 599 9.56 14.80 -38.59
C GLU A 599 8.09 14.35 -38.58
N SER A 600 7.57 14.07 -39.77
CA SER A 600 6.21 13.60 -39.99
C SER A 600 6.16 12.38 -40.89
N ILE A 601 5.16 11.53 -40.69
CA ILE A 601 4.83 10.40 -41.58
C ILE A 601 3.37 10.45 -41.99
N GLU A 602 3.08 9.91 -43.17
CA GLU A 602 1.72 9.71 -43.64
C GLU A 602 1.29 8.26 -43.43
N VAL A 603 0.09 8.06 -42.88
CA VAL A 603 -0.57 6.76 -42.72
C VAL A 603 -1.87 6.78 -43.48
N LYS A 604 -2.04 5.78 -44.36
CA LYS A 604 -3.22 5.65 -45.22
C LYS A 604 -4.09 4.49 -44.76
N VAL A 605 -5.37 4.77 -44.51
CA VAL A 605 -6.37 3.81 -44.03
C VAL A 605 -7.47 3.64 -45.06
N LYS A 606 -7.91 2.40 -45.33
CA LYS A 606 -8.94 2.10 -46.32
C LYS A 606 -10.00 1.13 -45.75
N PRO A 607 -11.30 1.29 -46.08
CA PRO A 607 -12.30 0.28 -45.78
C PRO A 607 -12.04 -1.03 -46.55
N ILE A 608 -12.43 -2.17 -45.98
CA ILE A 608 -12.28 -3.49 -46.61
C ILE A 608 -13.49 -3.85 -47.48
N ALA A 609 -13.27 -4.70 -48.49
CA ALA A 609 -14.21 -4.96 -49.59
C ALA A 609 -15.53 -5.70 -49.26
N ASN A 610 -15.75 -6.15 -48.02
CA ASN A 610 -16.93 -6.94 -47.63
C ASN A 610 -18.14 -6.07 -47.26
N LEU A 611 -18.60 -5.21 -48.17
CA LEU A 611 -19.83 -4.41 -48.02
C LEU A 611 -21.02 -5.16 -48.64
N SER A 612 -22.12 -5.25 -47.90
CA SER A 612 -23.37 -5.93 -48.34
C SER A 612 -24.57 -4.97 -48.38
N VAL A 613 -25.68 -5.42 -48.97
CA VAL A 613 -26.98 -4.69 -48.96
C VAL A 613 -27.41 -4.35 -47.52
N ASP A 614 -27.11 -5.24 -46.57
CA ASP A 614 -27.42 -5.00 -45.16
C ASP A 614 -26.60 -3.87 -44.56
N ASP A 615 -25.45 -3.52 -45.14
CA ASP A 615 -24.57 -2.45 -44.67
C ASP A 615 -24.99 -1.06 -45.16
N ALA A 616 -26.08 -1.00 -45.89
CA ALA A 616 -26.54 0.22 -46.49
C ALA A 616 -27.33 1.09 -45.48
N ASP A 617 -27.16 2.41 -45.59
CA ASP A 617 -27.47 3.43 -44.58
C ASP A 617 -26.70 3.28 -43.23
N LYS A 618 -25.73 2.36 -43.12
CA LYS A 618 -24.88 2.24 -41.92
C LYS A 618 -23.66 3.15 -41.99
N THR A 619 -23.28 3.67 -40.81
CA THR A 619 -22.02 4.39 -40.59
C THR A 619 -21.10 3.53 -39.73
N PHE A 620 -19.88 3.27 -40.22
CA PHE A 620 -18.84 2.54 -39.48
C PHE A 620 -17.80 3.51 -38.93
N ASN A 621 -17.43 3.35 -37.66
CA ASN A 621 -16.57 4.27 -36.94
C ASN A 621 -15.31 3.57 -36.40
N ALA A 622 -14.15 4.20 -36.59
CA ALA A 622 -12.87 3.75 -36.04
C ALA A 622 -11.97 4.94 -35.68
N SER A 623 -10.84 4.67 -35.02
CA SER A 623 -9.78 5.65 -34.75
C SER A 623 -8.41 5.00 -34.89
N LEU A 624 -7.37 5.81 -35.09
CA LEU A 624 -5.99 5.33 -35.02
C LEU A 624 -5.50 5.41 -33.58
N LYS A 625 -4.82 4.34 -33.16
CA LYS A 625 -4.08 4.23 -31.91
C LYS A 625 -2.60 4.07 -32.23
N LEU A 626 -1.78 4.94 -31.65
CA LEU A 626 -0.34 4.94 -31.80
C LEU A 626 0.36 4.76 -30.47
N SER A 627 1.51 4.08 -30.51
CA SER A 627 2.42 3.95 -29.36
C SER A 627 3.87 3.95 -29.86
N ALA A 628 4.80 4.36 -29.00
CA ALA A 628 6.24 4.26 -29.19
C ALA A 628 6.87 3.87 -27.85
N ASP A 629 8.14 3.50 -27.81
CA ASP A 629 8.82 3.16 -26.54
C ASP A 629 8.74 4.33 -25.55
N GLU A 630 8.81 5.57 -26.06
CA GLU A 630 8.81 6.80 -25.28
C GLU A 630 7.40 7.40 -25.07
N ILE A 631 6.36 6.90 -25.74
CA ILE A 631 4.97 7.37 -25.60
C ILE A 631 4.03 6.19 -25.44
N THR A 632 3.34 6.12 -24.31
CA THR A 632 2.40 5.03 -24.02
C THR A 632 1.29 4.96 -25.06
N GLU A 633 0.48 6.00 -25.26
CA GLU A 633 -0.58 5.99 -26.29
C GLU A 633 -0.98 7.40 -26.78
N ALA A 634 -1.22 7.55 -28.08
CA ALA A 634 -1.88 8.71 -28.69
C ALA A 634 -3.02 8.25 -29.61
N LYS A 635 -4.13 8.99 -29.62
CA LYS A 635 -5.35 8.64 -30.37
C LYS A 635 -5.78 9.78 -31.28
N THR A 636 -6.30 9.45 -32.45
CA THR A 636 -6.93 10.43 -33.35
C THR A 636 -8.36 10.74 -32.93
N LYS A 637 -8.91 11.82 -33.50
CA LYS A 637 -10.36 11.95 -33.67
C LYS A 637 -10.87 10.72 -34.45
N GLY A 638 -12.05 10.22 -34.07
CA GLY A 638 -12.66 9.10 -34.78
C GLY A 638 -12.99 9.48 -36.23
N PHE A 639 -12.75 8.56 -37.15
CA PHE A 639 -13.13 8.68 -38.55
C PHE A 639 -14.28 7.73 -38.88
N SER A 640 -15.12 8.10 -39.85
CA SER A 640 -16.28 7.29 -40.24
C SER A 640 -16.50 7.19 -41.74
N PHE A 641 -17.13 6.09 -42.19
CA PHE A 641 -17.65 5.98 -43.55
C PHE A 641 -19.11 5.50 -43.56
N THR A 642 -19.91 6.06 -44.49
CA THR A 642 -21.36 5.78 -44.61
C THR A 642 -21.73 5.26 -46.00
N VAL A 643 -22.66 4.29 -46.08
CA VAL A 643 -23.17 3.67 -47.32
C VAL A 643 -24.59 4.18 -47.64
N LYS A 644 -24.96 4.55 -48.88
CA LYS A 644 -26.32 5.04 -49.27
C LYS A 644 -27.07 4.13 -50.28
N ILE A 645 -28.41 3.95 -50.15
CA ILE A 645 -29.30 2.95 -50.84
C ILE A 645 -30.14 3.44 -52.06
N ASP A 646 -30.43 2.49 -52.98
CA ASP A 646 -31.43 2.46 -54.08
C ASP A 646 -32.88 2.06 -53.63
N THR A 647 -33.88 2.90 -53.91
CA THR A 647 -35.24 2.90 -53.33
C THR A 647 -36.18 1.77 -53.75
N ASP A 648 -35.99 1.13 -54.90
CA ASP A 648 -37.02 0.23 -55.48
C ASP A 648 -37.01 -1.20 -54.92
N LYS A 649 -35.84 -1.68 -54.45
CA LYS A 649 -35.72 -3.00 -53.80
C LYS A 649 -36.33 -3.01 -52.39
N ARG A 650 -36.22 -1.88 -51.68
CA ARG A 650 -36.71 -1.69 -50.29
C ARG A 650 -38.24 -1.74 -50.18
N ALA A 651 -38.96 -1.28 -51.21
CA ALA A 651 -40.42 -1.29 -51.21
C ALA A 651 -41.00 -2.72 -51.27
N LYS A 652 -40.34 -3.62 -52.01
CA LYS A 652 -40.77 -5.02 -52.14
C LYS A 652 -40.55 -5.82 -50.86
N GLU A 653 -39.37 -5.69 -50.24
CA GLU A 653 -39.04 -6.40 -48.99
C GLU A 653 -39.94 -6.01 -47.81
N LEU A 654 -40.39 -4.75 -47.73
CA LEU A 654 -41.33 -4.30 -46.72
C LEU A 654 -42.72 -4.94 -46.92
N SER A 655 -43.17 -5.08 -48.16
CA SER A 655 -44.48 -5.68 -48.48
C SER A 655 -44.52 -7.16 -48.12
N ASP A 656 -43.49 -7.93 -48.49
CA ASP A 656 -43.40 -9.36 -48.16
C ASP A 656 -43.31 -9.58 -46.65
N SER A 657 -42.57 -8.72 -45.95
CA SER A 657 -42.43 -8.79 -44.48
C SER A 657 -43.74 -8.49 -43.76
N LYS A 658 -44.56 -7.54 -44.26
CA LYS A 658 -45.87 -7.22 -43.68
C LYS A 658 -46.82 -8.41 -43.73
N THR A 659 -46.85 -9.14 -44.84
CA THR A 659 -47.70 -10.34 -45.00
C THR A 659 -47.37 -11.39 -43.93
N LYS A 660 -46.07 -11.69 -43.75
CA LYS A 660 -45.61 -12.65 -42.73
C LYS A 660 -45.92 -12.19 -41.30
N ALA A 661 -45.72 -10.90 -41.01
CA ALA A 661 -46.03 -10.33 -39.70
C ALA A 661 -47.53 -10.46 -39.34
N LEU A 662 -48.43 -10.29 -40.32
CA LEU A 662 -49.87 -10.46 -40.12
C LEU A 662 -50.24 -11.92 -39.79
N GLU A 663 -49.57 -12.89 -40.42
CA GLU A 663 -49.74 -14.32 -40.11
C GLU A 663 -49.24 -14.66 -38.70
N ASP A 664 -48.05 -14.16 -38.33
CA ASP A 664 -47.48 -14.33 -36.99
C ASP A 664 -48.45 -13.84 -35.90
N ILE A 665 -49.07 -12.66 -36.05
CA ILE A 665 -50.03 -12.11 -35.07
C ILE A 665 -51.29 -12.98 -34.95
N ARG A 666 -51.82 -13.50 -36.07
CA ARG A 666 -52.99 -14.38 -36.05
C ARG A 666 -52.73 -15.67 -35.28
N GLY A 667 -51.50 -16.18 -35.31
CA GLY A 667 -51.07 -17.38 -34.60
C GLY A 667 -50.87 -17.23 -33.09
N LEU A 668 -50.91 -16.02 -32.53
CA LEU A 668 -50.69 -15.77 -31.10
C LEU A 668 -51.95 -16.09 -30.26
N LYS A 669 -51.96 -17.29 -29.68
CA LYS A 669 -53.09 -17.90 -28.96
C LYS A 669 -53.62 -17.13 -27.74
N TYR A 670 -52.77 -16.40 -27.03
CA TYR A 670 -53.09 -15.74 -25.75
C TYR A 670 -53.37 -14.24 -25.90
N LEU A 671 -53.30 -13.70 -27.11
CA LEU A 671 -53.76 -12.34 -27.40
C LEU A 671 -55.29 -12.32 -27.54
N SER A 672 -55.91 -11.24 -27.05
CA SER A 672 -57.32 -10.99 -27.31
C SER A 672 -57.53 -10.56 -28.77
N GLU A 673 -58.74 -10.74 -29.30
CA GLU A 673 -59.07 -10.30 -30.66
C GLU A 673 -58.89 -8.78 -30.84
N GLN A 674 -59.10 -8.00 -29.78
CA GLN A 674 -58.82 -6.56 -29.78
C GLN A 674 -57.33 -6.25 -29.92
N GLU A 675 -56.46 -6.97 -29.21
CA GLU A 675 -55.01 -6.80 -29.30
C GLU A 675 -54.46 -7.24 -30.66
N LYS A 676 -54.96 -8.37 -31.20
CA LYS A 676 -54.62 -8.82 -32.55
C LYS A 676 -54.99 -7.75 -33.59
N THR A 677 -56.15 -7.11 -33.42
CA THR A 677 -56.59 -5.99 -34.27
C THR A 677 -55.64 -4.79 -34.14
N THR A 678 -55.25 -4.41 -32.92
CA THR A 678 -54.27 -3.32 -32.69
C THR A 678 -52.91 -3.61 -33.34
N PHE A 679 -52.36 -4.81 -33.16
CA PHE A 679 -51.08 -5.18 -33.78
C PHE A 679 -51.17 -5.25 -35.30
N THR A 680 -52.29 -5.73 -35.84
CA THR A 680 -52.58 -5.73 -37.29
C THR A 680 -52.55 -4.30 -37.86
N ASN A 681 -53.22 -3.35 -37.20
CA ASN A 681 -53.21 -1.95 -37.63
C ASN A 681 -51.80 -1.33 -37.56
N ASN A 682 -51.04 -1.63 -36.50
CA ASN A 682 -49.67 -1.16 -36.37
C ASN A 682 -48.75 -1.75 -37.46
N ILE A 683 -48.91 -3.03 -37.82
CA ILE A 683 -48.18 -3.68 -38.92
C ILE A 683 -48.50 -3.01 -40.26
N ASN A 684 -49.78 -2.74 -40.54
CA ASN A 684 -50.19 -2.07 -41.77
C ASN A 684 -49.58 -0.67 -41.89
N ASN A 685 -49.46 0.05 -40.77
CA ASN A 685 -48.89 1.39 -40.68
C ASN A 685 -47.35 1.42 -40.58
N ALA A 686 -46.66 0.27 -40.54
CA ALA A 686 -45.20 0.25 -40.42
C ALA A 686 -44.51 0.77 -41.69
N GLU A 687 -43.60 1.74 -41.53
CA GLU A 687 -42.89 2.39 -42.65
C GLU A 687 -41.58 1.68 -43.05
N ASN A 688 -41.09 0.74 -42.24
CA ASN A 688 -39.85 -0.01 -42.51
C ASN A 688 -39.83 -1.37 -41.77
N VAL A 689 -38.90 -2.25 -42.17
CA VAL A 689 -38.81 -3.62 -41.63
C VAL A 689 -38.42 -3.63 -40.14
N SER A 690 -37.64 -2.66 -39.67
CA SER A 690 -37.22 -2.57 -38.26
C SER A 690 -38.37 -2.22 -37.32
N SER A 691 -39.23 -1.28 -37.71
CA SER A 691 -40.44 -0.95 -36.94
C SER A 691 -41.42 -2.12 -36.95
N LEU A 692 -41.56 -2.81 -38.08
CA LEU A 692 -42.36 -4.02 -38.21
C LEU A 692 -41.90 -5.15 -37.27
N LYS A 693 -40.58 -5.43 -37.22
CA LYS A 693 -40.01 -6.44 -36.32
C LYS A 693 -40.29 -6.11 -34.85
N SER A 694 -40.16 -4.83 -34.48
CA SER A 694 -40.44 -4.38 -33.11
C SER A 694 -41.90 -4.59 -32.70
N ILE A 695 -42.84 -4.38 -33.63
CA ILE A 695 -44.27 -4.62 -33.40
C ILE A 695 -44.56 -6.11 -33.15
N VAL A 696 -43.98 -7.00 -33.97
CA VAL A 696 -44.15 -8.46 -33.83
C VAL A 696 -43.51 -8.97 -32.53
N GLU A 697 -42.32 -8.51 -32.18
CA GLU A 697 -41.65 -8.89 -30.91
C GLU A 697 -42.45 -8.44 -29.69
N ASN A 698 -43.02 -7.22 -29.72
CA ASN A 698 -43.88 -6.75 -28.64
C ASN A 698 -45.14 -7.62 -28.50
N ALA A 699 -45.76 -8.00 -29.61
CA ALA A 699 -46.92 -8.89 -29.59
C ALA A 699 -46.57 -10.29 -29.04
N LYS A 700 -45.44 -10.88 -29.45
CA LYS A 700 -44.93 -12.15 -28.92
C LYS A 700 -44.66 -12.08 -27.41
N LYS A 701 -44.08 -10.97 -26.93
CA LYS A 701 -43.82 -10.73 -25.51
C LYS A 701 -45.11 -10.64 -24.69
N ILE A 702 -46.12 -9.91 -25.18
CA ILE A 702 -47.42 -9.80 -24.50
C ILE A 702 -48.14 -11.15 -24.48
N ASN A 703 -48.12 -11.88 -25.60
CA ASN A 703 -48.66 -13.22 -25.70
C ASN A 703 -48.02 -14.19 -24.69
N LEU A 704 -46.69 -14.19 -24.58
CA LEU A 704 -45.97 -14.98 -23.58
C LEU A 704 -46.33 -14.58 -22.14
N THR A 705 -46.40 -13.28 -21.86
CA THR A 705 -46.76 -12.78 -20.53
C THR A 705 -48.15 -13.26 -20.10
N LYS A 706 -49.13 -13.24 -21.02
CA LYS A 706 -50.48 -13.75 -20.75
C LYS A 706 -50.50 -15.25 -20.55
N ALA A 707 -49.79 -16.02 -21.37
CA ALA A 707 -49.65 -17.46 -21.18
C ALA A 707 -49.10 -17.80 -19.78
N LYS A 708 -48.06 -17.07 -19.32
CA LYS A 708 -47.49 -17.24 -17.97
C LYS A 708 -48.52 -16.95 -16.89
N ASN A 709 -49.23 -15.83 -16.98
CA ASN A 709 -50.23 -15.44 -15.98
C ASN A 709 -51.36 -16.47 -15.87
N GLU A 710 -51.92 -16.89 -17.00
CA GLU A 710 -53.00 -17.88 -17.03
C GLU A 710 -52.53 -19.24 -16.48
N ALA A 711 -51.31 -19.68 -16.83
CA ALA A 711 -50.73 -20.91 -16.31
C ALA A 711 -50.50 -20.85 -14.79
N LYS A 712 -50.00 -19.73 -14.26
CA LYS A 712 -49.82 -19.50 -12.82
C LYS A 712 -51.15 -19.54 -12.07
N GLU A 713 -52.21 -18.95 -12.64
CA GLU A 713 -53.56 -19.03 -12.07
C GLU A 713 -54.09 -20.47 -12.04
N LYS A 714 -53.87 -21.24 -13.12
CA LYS A 714 -54.25 -22.65 -13.15
C LYS A 714 -53.49 -23.50 -12.13
N ILE A 715 -52.20 -23.24 -11.92
CA ILE A 715 -51.40 -23.90 -10.87
C ILE A 715 -51.89 -23.57 -9.46
N ASN A 716 -52.30 -22.32 -9.21
CA ASN A 716 -52.87 -21.94 -7.91
C ASN A 716 -54.06 -22.82 -7.53
N LYS A 717 -54.88 -23.20 -8.52
CA LYS A 717 -56.10 -24.02 -8.37
C LYS A 717 -55.83 -25.53 -8.21
N LEU A 718 -54.58 -25.99 -8.26
CA LEU A 718 -54.22 -27.40 -8.05
C LEU A 718 -54.21 -27.75 -6.56
N ASN A 719 -55.22 -28.48 -6.07
CA ASN A 719 -55.46 -28.63 -4.63
C ASN A 719 -54.55 -29.63 -3.90
N TYR A 720 -53.79 -30.46 -4.62
CA TYR A 720 -52.96 -31.52 -4.05
C TYR A 720 -51.45 -31.24 -4.16
N LEU A 721 -51.06 -30.22 -4.93
CA LEU A 721 -49.69 -29.69 -4.89
C LEU A 721 -49.48 -28.90 -3.59
N MET A 722 -48.35 -29.12 -2.91
CA MET A 722 -47.94 -28.29 -1.77
C MET A 722 -47.50 -26.90 -2.22
N ALA A 723 -47.49 -25.93 -1.29
CA ALA A 723 -47.11 -24.56 -1.60
C ALA A 723 -45.70 -24.44 -2.23
N GLY A 724 -44.74 -25.26 -1.78
CA GLY A 724 -43.38 -25.30 -2.34
C GLY A 724 -43.33 -25.76 -3.80
N ASP A 725 -44.08 -26.81 -4.15
CA ASP A 725 -44.15 -27.31 -5.52
C ASP A 725 -44.89 -26.34 -6.44
N LYS A 726 -45.95 -25.68 -5.94
CA LYS A 726 -46.65 -24.62 -6.69
C LYS A 726 -45.69 -23.49 -7.02
N ASN A 727 -44.88 -23.07 -6.06
CA ASN A 727 -43.90 -22.02 -6.27
C ASN A 727 -42.82 -22.46 -7.26
N THR A 728 -42.32 -23.69 -7.13
CA THR A 728 -41.33 -24.27 -8.06
C THR A 728 -41.82 -24.26 -9.51
N SER A 729 -43.05 -24.71 -9.77
CA SER A 729 -43.61 -24.68 -11.13
C SER A 729 -43.91 -23.26 -11.62
N LYS A 730 -44.33 -22.34 -10.74
CA LYS A 730 -44.50 -20.92 -11.11
C LYS A 730 -43.18 -20.24 -11.45
N ASP A 731 -42.10 -20.59 -10.77
CA ASP A 731 -40.76 -20.06 -11.04
C ASP A 731 -40.23 -20.56 -12.39
N LYS A 732 -40.49 -21.84 -12.71
CA LYS A 732 -40.19 -22.40 -14.03
C LYS A 732 -41.01 -21.71 -15.13
N ILE A 733 -42.30 -21.46 -14.92
CA ILE A 733 -43.14 -20.68 -15.83
C ILE A 733 -42.63 -19.24 -15.98
N GLU A 734 -42.16 -18.60 -14.90
CA GLU A 734 -41.61 -17.25 -14.99
C GLU A 734 -40.34 -17.20 -15.83
N LYS A 735 -39.50 -18.24 -15.76
CA LYS A 735 -38.25 -18.38 -16.54
C LYS A 735 -38.47 -18.83 -17.98
N ALA A 736 -39.64 -19.37 -18.33
CA ALA A 736 -39.94 -19.84 -19.67
C ALA A 736 -39.81 -18.72 -20.71
N THR A 737 -39.16 -19.01 -21.85
CA THR A 737 -38.93 -18.05 -22.93
C THR A 737 -39.89 -18.21 -24.11
N SER A 738 -40.75 -19.23 -24.08
CA SER A 738 -41.75 -19.51 -25.13
C SER A 738 -43.09 -19.93 -24.53
N VAL A 739 -44.15 -19.87 -25.33
CA VAL A 739 -45.49 -20.28 -24.87
C VAL A 739 -45.57 -21.80 -24.70
N GLU A 740 -44.90 -22.54 -25.57
CA GLU A 740 -44.85 -24.01 -25.54
C GLU A 740 -44.22 -24.51 -24.23
N SER A 741 -43.12 -23.88 -23.79
CA SER A 741 -42.47 -24.22 -22.52
C SER A 741 -43.33 -23.87 -21.29
N VAL A 742 -44.18 -22.83 -21.37
CA VAL A 742 -45.17 -22.53 -20.33
C VAL A 742 -46.27 -23.60 -20.29
N GLU A 743 -46.78 -24.01 -21.44
CA GLU A 743 -47.84 -25.03 -21.54
C GLU A 743 -47.34 -26.41 -21.05
N GLU A 744 -46.10 -26.77 -21.38
CA GLU A 744 -45.45 -28.01 -20.93
C GLU A 744 -45.32 -28.06 -19.40
N GLU A 745 -44.81 -26.99 -18.77
CA GLU A 745 -44.68 -26.94 -17.30
C GLU A 745 -46.04 -26.97 -16.60
N LEU A 746 -47.06 -26.31 -17.18
CA LEU A 746 -48.43 -26.41 -16.67
C LEU A 746 -48.96 -27.85 -16.71
N ASN A 747 -48.66 -28.60 -17.77
CA ASN A 747 -49.05 -30.01 -17.89
C ASN A 747 -48.32 -30.89 -16.86
N ASN A 748 -47.02 -30.66 -16.66
CA ASN A 748 -46.23 -31.36 -15.64
C ASN A 748 -46.78 -31.11 -14.23
N ALA A 749 -47.14 -29.87 -13.91
CA ALA A 749 -47.77 -29.53 -12.62
C ALA A 749 -49.11 -30.24 -12.41
N LYS A 750 -49.93 -30.39 -13.46
CA LYS A 750 -51.20 -31.14 -13.41
C LYS A 750 -50.98 -32.63 -13.14
N LEU A 751 -49.99 -33.25 -13.80
CA LEU A 751 -49.65 -34.65 -13.58
C LEU A 751 -49.15 -34.88 -12.14
N PHE A 752 -48.28 -34.00 -11.64
CA PHE A 752 -47.80 -34.08 -10.27
C PHE A 752 -48.92 -33.94 -9.24
N ASN A 753 -49.85 -32.99 -9.45
CA ASN A 753 -51.05 -32.85 -8.61
C ASN A 753 -51.86 -34.15 -8.55
N GLU A 754 -52.06 -34.80 -9.69
CA GLU A 754 -52.84 -36.04 -9.73
C GLU A 754 -52.12 -37.20 -9.03
N ARG A 755 -50.78 -37.30 -9.16
CA ARG A 755 -49.99 -38.30 -8.44
C ARG A 755 -50.10 -38.11 -6.93
N GLU A 756 -49.98 -36.88 -6.43
CA GLU A 756 -50.09 -36.59 -4.99
C GLU A 756 -51.51 -36.86 -4.46
N LYS A 757 -52.55 -36.56 -5.26
CA LYS A 757 -53.94 -36.95 -4.95
C LYS A 757 -54.04 -38.47 -4.79
N VAL A 758 -53.61 -39.24 -5.79
CA VAL A 758 -53.71 -40.71 -5.77
C VAL A 758 -52.87 -41.31 -4.64
N LYS A 759 -51.66 -40.79 -4.40
CA LYS A 759 -50.81 -41.19 -3.28
C LYS A 759 -51.50 -41.01 -1.94
N LYS A 760 -52.22 -39.89 -1.74
CA LYS A 760 -53.04 -39.69 -0.54
C LYS A 760 -54.15 -40.73 -0.44
N GLN A 761 -54.88 -40.97 -1.53
CA GLN A 761 -55.97 -41.95 -1.55
C GLN A 761 -55.48 -43.39 -1.26
N ILE A 762 -54.31 -43.80 -1.77
CA ILE A 762 -53.71 -45.11 -1.48
C ILE A 762 -53.29 -45.21 -0.02
N ASN A 763 -52.71 -44.15 0.55
CA ASN A 763 -52.32 -44.13 1.96
C ASN A 763 -53.51 -44.28 2.91
N GLU A 764 -54.69 -43.76 2.53
CA GLU A 764 -55.94 -43.85 3.29
C GLU A 764 -56.61 -45.23 3.26
N LEU A 765 -56.18 -46.15 2.39
CA LEU A 765 -56.66 -47.54 2.36
C LEU A 765 -56.31 -48.26 3.67
N LYS A 766 -57.29 -48.83 4.36
CA LYS A 766 -57.11 -49.22 5.78
C LYS A 766 -56.53 -50.60 5.99
N ASN A 767 -56.67 -51.47 5.00
CA ASN A 767 -56.45 -52.91 5.11
C ASN A 767 -55.13 -53.35 4.47
N LEU A 768 -54.68 -52.66 3.43
CA LEU A 768 -53.35 -52.82 2.84
C LEU A 768 -52.24 -52.47 3.84
N ASP A 769 -51.20 -53.31 3.85
CA ASP A 769 -49.97 -53.04 4.58
C ASP A 769 -49.14 -51.93 3.92
N LYS A 770 -48.09 -51.52 4.62
CA LYS A 770 -47.21 -50.44 4.17
C LYS A 770 -46.45 -50.83 2.89
N GLU A 771 -45.97 -52.07 2.79
CA GLU A 771 -45.15 -52.53 1.67
C GLU A 771 -45.92 -52.52 0.36
N LYS A 772 -47.17 -52.98 0.38
CA LYS A 772 -48.07 -52.94 -0.79
C LYS A 772 -48.51 -51.54 -1.16
N LYS A 773 -48.74 -50.65 -0.17
CA LYS A 773 -49.01 -49.24 -0.44
C LYS A 773 -47.82 -48.56 -1.12
N ASP A 774 -46.61 -48.80 -0.60
CA ASP A 774 -45.38 -48.24 -1.16
C ASP A 774 -45.16 -48.73 -2.61
N GLU A 775 -45.43 -50.01 -2.91
CA GLU A 775 -45.37 -50.56 -4.28
C GLU A 775 -46.29 -49.81 -5.26
N TYR A 776 -47.56 -49.62 -4.90
CA TYR A 776 -48.49 -48.87 -5.74
C TYR A 776 -48.08 -47.40 -5.89
N ILE A 777 -47.63 -46.76 -4.81
CA ILE A 777 -47.16 -45.37 -4.83
C ILE A 777 -45.94 -45.21 -5.75
N SER A 778 -44.95 -46.11 -5.68
CA SER A 778 -43.78 -46.08 -6.56
C SER A 778 -44.14 -46.23 -8.03
N SER A 779 -45.19 -47.00 -8.36
CA SER A 779 -45.61 -47.17 -9.76
C SER A 779 -46.13 -45.89 -10.42
N LEU A 780 -46.57 -44.89 -9.63
CA LEU A 780 -47.15 -43.62 -10.13
C LEU A 780 -46.16 -42.76 -10.93
N GLU A 781 -44.86 -42.86 -10.61
CA GLU A 781 -43.81 -42.05 -11.27
C GLU A 781 -43.68 -42.36 -12.76
N SER A 782 -43.94 -43.62 -13.15
CA SER A 782 -43.85 -44.08 -14.53
C SER A 782 -45.04 -43.69 -15.42
N LYS A 783 -46.09 -43.09 -14.85
CA LYS A 783 -47.36 -42.82 -15.54
C LYS A 783 -47.41 -41.40 -16.10
N ASN A 784 -47.55 -41.26 -17.43
CA ASN A 784 -47.46 -39.96 -18.12
C ASN A 784 -48.82 -39.33 -18.45
N THR A 785 -49.92 -40.00 -18.11
CA THR A 785 -51.28 -39.49 -18.30
C THR A 785 -52.07 -39.52 -16.99
N ILE A 786 -53.05 -38.61 -16.86
CA ILE A 786 -53.96 -38.57 -15.70
C ILE A 786 -54.76 -39.87 -15.58
N GLU A 787 -55.11 -40.49 -16.69
CA GLU A 787 -55.85 -41.76 -16.74
C GLU A 787 -55.02 -42.90 -16.15
N ASP A 788 -53.76 -43.04 -16.58
CA ASP A 788 -52.85 -44.06 -16.07
C ASP A 788 -52.57 -43.90 -14.57
N ILE A 789 -52.44 -42.66 -14.08
CA ILE A 789 -52.24 -42.34 -12.67
C ILE A 789 -53.45 -42.80 -11.85
N ASN A 790 -54.68 -42.49 -12.30
CA ASN A 790 -55.90 -42.91 -11.61
C ASN A 790 -56.12 -44.42 -11.63
N GLY A 791 -55.69 -45.13 -12.69
CA GLY A 791 -55.77 -46.60 -12.78
C GLY A 791 -55.03 -47.34 -11.65
N VAL A 792 -53.95 -46.75 -11.13
CA VAL A 792 -53.20 -47.32 -9.98
C VAL A 792 -54.04 -47.33 -8.71
N TYR A 793 -54.78 -46.25 -8.42
CA TYR A 793 -55.67 -46.19 -7.26
C TYR A 793 -56.78 -47.24 -7.34
N THR A 794 -57.41 -47.38 -8.50
CA THR A 794 -58.48 -48.37 -8.72
C THR A 794 -58.00 -49.79 -8.39
N THR A 795 -56.77 -50.11 -8.81
CA THR A 795 -56.15 -51.41 -8.54
C THR A 795 -55.86 -51.59 -7.03
N ALA A 796 -55.30 -50.59 -6.38
CA ALA A 796 -55.02 -50.63 -4.93
C ALA A 796 -56.30 -50.75 -4.09
N LYS A 797 -57.36 -50.00 -4.44
CA LYS A 797 -58.65 -50.02 -3.75
C LYS A 797 -59.30 -51.41 -3.78
N ALA A 798 -59.27 -52.08 -4.93
CA ALA A 798 -59.83 -53.42 -5.08
C ALA A 798 -59.12 -54.43 -4.16
N LYS A 799 -57.80 -54.33 -4.03
CA LYS A 799 -57.02 -55.20 -3.14
C LYS A 799 -57.26 -54.91 -1.65
N ASP A 800 -57.49 -53.65 -1.29
CA ASP A 800 -57.84 -53.25 0.08
C ASP A 800 -59.18 -53.85 0.54
N ASP A 801 -60.18 -53.84 -0.35
CA ASP A 801 -61.50 -54.42 -0.06
C ASP A 801 -61.41 -55.94 0.16
N GLU A 802 -60.62 -56.65 -0.65
CA GLU A 802 -60.38 -58.10 -0.50
C GLU A 802 -59.79 -58.44 0.88
N ILE A 803 -58.83 -57.65 1.38
CA ILE A 803 -58.21 -57.87 2.69
C ILE A 803 -59.19 -57.57 3.84
N LYS A 804 -60.07 -56.58 3.67
CA LYS A 804 -61.09 -56.23 4.66
C LYS A 804 -62.01 -57.41 4.95
N GLU A 805 -62.53 -58.03 3.89
CA GLU A 805 -63.47 -59.15 3.99
C GLU A 805 -62.87 -60.36 4.69
N GLN A 806 -61.56 -60.59 4.50
CA GLN A 806 -60.86 -61.69 5.17
C GLN A 806 -60.69 -61.43 6.68
N LYS A 807 -60.30 -60.22 7.08
CA LYS A 807 -60.11 -59.86 8.52
C LYS A 807 -61.40 -59.96 9.34
N GLU A 808 -62.54 -59.61 8.76
CA GLU A 808 -63.84 -59.67 9.44
C GLU A 808 -64.25 -61.12 9.77
N LYS A 809 -63.93 -62.08 8.88
CA LYS A 809 -64.14 -63.52 9.13
C LYS A 809 -63.27 -64.05 10.28
N ASP A 810 -61.99 -63.67 10.29
CA ASP A 810 -61.03 -64.16 11.30
C ASP A 810 -61.36 -63.62 12.71
N ASN A 811 -61.75 -62.35 12.84
CA ASN A 811 -62.11 -61.75 14.12
C ASN A 811 -63.34 -62.41 14.77
N LEU A 812 -64.35 -62.76 13.97
CA LEU A 812 -65.53 -63.45 14.46
C LEU A 812 -65.19 -64.84 15.01
N ALA A 813 -64.29 -65.57 14.35
CA ALA A 813 -63.81 -66.87 14.81
C ALA A 813 -63.08 -66.76 16.16
N ASN A 814 -62.20 -65.77 16.32
CA ASN A 814 -61.48 -65.52 17.57
C ASN A 814 -62.42 -65.19 18.73
N LYS A 815 -63.46 -64.37 18.51
CA LYS A 815 -64.39 -63.99 19.58
C LYS A 815 -65.29 -65.14 20.03
N LYS A 816 -65.67 -66.05 19.11
CA LYS A 816 -66.35 -67.31 19.46
C LYS A 816 -65.49 -68.18 20.39
N ASN A 817 -64.18 -68.26 20.14
CA ASN A 817 -63.24 -68.98 21.02
C ASN A 817 -63.15 -68.33 22.41
N GLU A 818 -63.09 -67.00 22.49
CA GLU A 818 -63.07 -66.27 23.77
C GLU A 818 -64.32 -66.53 24.62
N LEU A 819 -65.51 -66.53 24.00
CA LEU A 819 -66.76 -66.87 24.67
C LEU A 819 -66.71 -68.30 25.25
N GLY A 820 -66.17 -69.26 24.49
CA GLY A 820 -65.96 -70.63 24.97
C GLY A 820 -65.04 -70.71 26.20
N ASN A 821 -63.98 -69.90 26.23
CA ASN A 821 -63.09 -69.81 27.40
C ASN A 821 -63.79 -69.20 28.61
N LYS A 822 -64.58 -68.13 28.43
CA LYS A 822 -65.33 -67.47 29.51
C LYS A 822 -66.41 -68.36 30.12
N ILE A 823 -67.10 -69.12 29.28
CA ILE A 823 -68.02 -70.19 29.74
C ILE A 823 -67.26 -71.19 30.62
N SER A 824 -66.08 -71.63 30.19
CA SER A 824 -65.26 -72.59 30.93
C SER A 824 -64.76 -72.04 32.28
N GLU A 825 -64.39 -70.76 32.34
CA GLU A 825 -64.00 -70.04 33.55
C GLU A 825 -65.17 -69.94 34.54
N ALA A 826 -66.34 -69.48 34.08
CA ALA A 826 -67.55 -69.35 34.88
C ALA A 826 -67.98 -70.69 35.50
N LYS A 827 -67.91 -71.78 34.71
CA LYS A 827 -68.20 -73.14 35.18
C LYS A 827 -67.28 -73.61 36.32
N LYS A 828 -66.03 -73.13 36.38
CA LYS A 828 -65.11 -73.49 37.48
C LYS A 828 -65.47 -72.80 38.80
N LEU A 829 -65.93 -71.55 38.74
CA LEU A 829 -66.24 -70.75 39.92
C LEU A 829 -67.46 -71.31 40.68
N ILE A 830 -68.54 -71.61 39.96
CA ILE A 830 -69.79 -72.13 40.57
C ILE A 830 -69.62 -73.53 41.20
N LYS A 831 -68.62 -74.32 40.78
CA LYS A 831 -68.33 -75.63 41.42
C LYS A 831 -67.86 -75.50 42.87
N SER A 832 -67.42 -74.31 43.30
CA SER A 832 -66.82 -74.07 44.62
C SER A 832 -67.75 -73.42 45.65
N ASP A 833 -68.97 -73.01 45.26
CA ASP A 833 -69.96 -72.36 46.13
C ASP A 833 -71.39 -72.69 45.64
N ASN A 834 -72.14 -73.47 46.42
CA ASN A 834 -73.44 -73.99 46.00
C ASN A 834 -74.64 -73.20 46.54
N LEU A 835 -74.43 -72.13 47.32
CA LEU A 835 -75.50 -71.50 48.09
C LEU A 835 -75.61 -69.98 47.93
N SER A 836 -74.68 -69.30 47.25
CA SER A 836 -74.78 -67.86 46.97
C SER A 836 -75.72 -67.54 45.80
N ASP A 837 -76.40 -66.40 45.87
CA ASP A 837 -77.35 -65.96 44.84
C ASP A 837 -76.64 -65.65 43.51
N LEU A 838 -75.42 -65.12 43.59
CA LEU A 838 -74.57 -64.87 42.41
C LEU A 838 -74.18 -66.15 41.63
N ALA A 839 -74.00 -67.28 42.31
CA ALA A 839 -73.65 -68.55 41.63
C ALA A 839 -74.80 -69.06 40.73
N LYS A 840 -76.05 -68.87 41.16
CA LYS A 840 -77.24 -69.26 40.38
C LYS A 840 -77.43 -68.36 39.16
N GLU A 841 -77.29 -67.05 39.35
CA GLU A 841 -77.37 -66.09 38.25
C GLU A 841 -76.29 -66.36 37.18
N LEU A 842 -75.06 -66.69 37.60
CA LEU A 842 -73.97 -67.02 36.68
C LEU A 842 -74.25 -68.31 35.87
N SER A 843 -74.96 -69.29 36.43
CA SER A 843 -75.35 -70.53 35.72
C SER A 843 -76.36 -70.31 34.59
N VAL A 844 -77.26 -69.33 34.73
CA VAL A 844 -78.24 -68.98 33.69
C VAL A 844 -77.55 -68.36 32.48
N GLU A 845 -76.58 -67.48 32.72
CA GLU A 845 -75.81 -66.83 31.66
C GLU A 845 -74.93 -67.83 30.89
N ILE A 846 -74.35 -68.83 31.58
CA ILE A 846 -73.60 -69.92 30.94
C ILE A 846 -74.45 -70.66 29.91
N THR A 847 -75.66 -71.07 30.28
CA THR A 847 -76.54 -71.89 29.40
C THR A 847 -76.97 -71.11 28.16
N SER A 848 -77.24 -69.81 28.33
CA SER A 848 -77.60 -68.89 27.25
C SER A 848 -76.45 -68.75 26.25
N ALA A 849 -75.21 -68.61 26.75
CA ALA A 849 -74.02 -68.48 25.90
C ALA A 849 -73.66 -69.76 25.13
N GLU A 850 -73.84 -70.94 25.71
CA GLU A 850 -73.59 -72.22 25.02
C GLU A 850 -74.57 -72.45 23.85
N SER A 851 -75.80 -71.98 23.99
CA SER A 851 -76.81 -72.05 22.92
C SER A 851 -76.47 -71.12 21.75
N LEU A 852 -75.92 -69.94 22.04
CA LEU A 852 -75.50 -68.97 21.01
C LEU A 852 -74.38 -69.51 20.10
N LEU A 853 -73.44 -70.31 20.62
CA LEU A 853 -72.32 -70.84 19.83
C LEU A 853 -72.73 -71.84 18.73
N LYS A 854 -73.97 -72.35 18.74
CA LYS A 854 -74.48 -73.33 17.76
C LYS A 854 -75.10 -72.70 16.50
N ILE A 855 -75.19 -71.37 16.44
CA ILE A 855 -75.82 -70.64 15.32
C ILE A 855 -74.80 -70.44 14.18
N GLU A 856 -75.17 -70.83 12.96
CA GLU A 856 -74.30 -70.77 11.76
C GLU A 856 -73.98 -69.31 11.36
N ASN A 857 -75.02 -68.48 11.21
CA ASN A 857 -74.91 -67.05 10.84
C ASN A 857 -74.87 -66.13 12.07
N LEU A 858 -73.98 -66.44 13.02
CA LEU A 858 -73.85 -65.65 14.24
C LEU A 858 -73.10 -64.34 13.98
N THR A 859 -73.59 -63.23 14.52
CA THR A 859 -72.95 -61.90 14.39
C THR A 859 -72.00 -61.62 15.56
N MET A 860 -70.97 -60.81 15.31
CA MET A 860 -69.97 -60.42 16.32
C MET A 860 -70.60 -59.77 17.55
N ALA A 861 -71.53 -58.84 17.36
CA ALA A 861 -72.22 -58.15 18.45
C ALA A 861 -72.93 -59.11 19.42
N LYS A 862 -73.54 -60.20 18.91
CA LYS A 862 -74.19 -61.21 19.76
C LYS A 862 -73.19 -62.01 20.60
N VAL A 863 -71.99 -62.24 20.07
CA VAL A 863 -70.92 -62.94 20.81
C VAL A 863 -70.35 -62.04 21.90
N GLU A 864 -70.10 -60.77 21.59
CA GLU A 864 -69.57 -59.79 22.56
C GLU A 864 -70.53 -59.54 23.71
N GLU A 865 -71.83 -59.42 23.43
CA GLU A 865 -72.85 -59.26 24.46
C GLU A 865 -72.85 -60.45 25.44
N ALA A 866 -72.72 -61.68 24.93
CA ALA A 866 -72.65 -62.88 25.76
C ALA A 866 -71.38 -62.94 26.61
N ILE A 867 -70.22 -62.53 26.05
CA ILE A 867 -68.97 -62.42 26.81
C ILE A 867 -69.14 -61.42 27.96
N GLY A 868 -69.68 -60.23 27.67
CA GLY A 868 -69.89 -59.17 28.65
C GLY A 868 -70.78 -59.60 29.81
N LYS A 869 -71.90 -60.28 29.51
CA LYS A 869 -72.81 -60.81 30.53
C LYS A 869 -72.11 -61.81 31.45
N ILE A 870 -71.40 -62.79 30.89
CA ILE A 870 -70.67 -63.79 31.68
C ILE A 870 -69.57 -63.14 32.51
N GLN A 871 -68.77 -62.26 31.90
CA GLN A 871 -67.66 -61.61 32.59
C GLN A 871 -68.11 -60.72 33.74
N GLY A 872 -69.17 -59.92 33.55
CA GLY A 872 -69.73 -59.09 34.62
C GLY A 872 -70.20 -59.93 35.81
N LYS A 873 -70.82 -61.08 35.54
CA LYS A 873 -71.25 -62.01 36.60
C LYS A 873 -70.05 -62.68 37.30
N ILE A 874 -68.99 -63.05 36.56
CA ILE A 874 -67.74 -63.55 37.14
C ILE A 874 -67.11 -62.52 38.11
N GLU A 875 -67.05 -61.25 37.70
CA GLU A 875 -66.42 -60.20 38.51
C GLU A 875 -67.17 -59.93 39.81
N LEU A 876 -68.50 -59.81 39.73
CA LEU A 876 -69.35 -59.70 40.91
C LEU A 876 -69.12 -60.88 41.87
N TYR A 877 -69.00 -62.09 41.34
CA TYR A 877 -68.75 -63.29 42.12
C TYR A 877 -67.37 -63.25 42.82
N ASN A 878 -66.33 -62.83 42.11
CA ASN A 878 -64.99 -62.70 42.68
C ASN A 878 -64.91 -61.58 43.74
N ASN A 879 -65.59 -60.45 43.52
CA ASN A 879 -65.66 -59.35 44.50
C ASN A 879 -66.37 -59.79 45.77
N PHE A 880 -67.46 -60.54 45.63
CA PHE A 880 -68.13 -61.16 46.74
C PHE A 880 -67.20 -62.10 47.53
N LYS A 881 -66.43 -62.96 46.84
CA LYS A 881 -65.43 -63.82 47.48
C LYS A 881 -64.32 -63.03 48.19
N LYS A 882 -63.82 -61.96 47.57
CA LYS A 882 -62.79 -61.10 48.16
C LYS A 882 -63.29 -60.31 49.36
N ALA A 883 -64.52 -59.81 49.31
CA ALA A 883 -65.17 -59.15 50.44
C ALA A 883 -65.24 -60.09 51.64
N LYS A 884 -65.57 -61.37 51.43
CA LYS A 884 -65.53 -62.39 52.49
C LYS A 884 -64.15 -62.50 53.11
N GLU A 885 -63.11 -62.67 52.29
CA GLU A 885 -61.74 -62.82 52.81
C GLU A 885 -61.23 -61.56 53.52
N ASN A 886 -61.50 -60.38 52.98
CA ASN A 886 -61.13 -59.11 53.63
C ASN A 886 -61.82 -58.93 54.98
N ALA A 887 -63.12 -59.22 55.04
CA ALA A 887 -63.88 -59.16 56.28
C ALA A 887 -63.28 -60.10 57.34
N LYS A 888 -62.98 -61.35 56.98
CA LYS A 888 -62.32 -62.30 57.87
C LYS A 888 -60.98 -61.78 58.38
N ASN A 889 -60.16 -61.22 57.51
CA ASN A 889 -58.85 -60.68 57.86
C ASN A 889 -58.96 -59.46 58.78
N GLU A 890 -59.87 -58.52 58.48
CA GLU A 890 -60.15 -57.36 59.33
C GLU A 890 -60.56 -57.82 60.73
N ILE A 891 -61.51 -58.75 60.84
CA ILE A 891 -62.00 -59.29 62.12
C ILE A 891 -60.87 -59.99 62.89
N THR A 892 -60.04 -60.78 62.20
CA THR A 892 -58.93 -61.51 62.82
C THR A 892 -57.90 -60.56 63.46
N ASN A 893 -57.63 -59.42 62.83
CA ASN A 893 -56.63 -58.44 63.26
C ASN A 893 -57.12 -57.42 64.31
N MET A 894 -58.38 -57.52 64.75
CA MET A 894 -58.90 -56.68 65.82
C MET A 894 -58.29 -57.07 67.17
N ASN A 895 -57.47 -56.21 67.75
CA ASN A 895 -56.65 -56.51 68.95
C ASN A 895 -57.45 -56.63 70.25
N ASP A 896 -58.68 -56.13 70.25
CA ASP A 896 -59.50 -56.06 71.46
C ASP A 896 -60.66 -57.05 71.46
N LEU A 897 -60.92 -57.76 70.36
CA LEU A 897 -61.86 -58.88 70.33
C LEU A 897 -61.28 -60.15 70.98
N TYR A 898 -62.12 -60.86 71.73
CA TYR A 898 -61.79 -62.20 72.24
C TYR A 898 -61.85 -63.25 71.13
N LYS A 899 -61.18 -64.38 71.33
CA LYS A 899 -61.09 -65.45 70.33
C LYS A 899 -62.47 -65.97 69.88
N ASP A 900 -63.35 -66.28 70.83
CA ASP A 900 -64.69 -66.80 70.54
C ASP A 900 -65.58 -65.79 69.79
N GLU A 901 -65.35 -64.49 70.04
CA GLU A 901 -66.04 -63.41 69.33
C GLU A 901 -65.56 -63.32 67.88
N LYS A 902 -64.24 -63.43 67.63
CA LYS A 902 -63.67 -63.47 66.27
C LYS A 902 -64.20 -64.65 65.47
N ASP A 903 -64.21 -65.84 66.07
CA ASP A 903 -64.68 -67.07 65.41
C ASP A 903 -66.17 -66.97 65.05
N THR A 904 -66.98 -66.36 65.93
CA THR A 904 -68.41 -66.10 65.67
C THR A 904 -68.60 -65.16 64.48
N PHE A 905 -67.94 -64.00 64.48
CA PHE A 905 -68.06 -63.04 63.37
C PHE A 905 -67.51 -63.62 62.05
N ILE A 906 -66.42 -64.40 62.08
CA ILE A 906 -65.90 -65.10 60.90
C ILE A 906 -66.90 -66.13 60.36
N GLY A 907 -67.60 -66.87 61.24
CA GLY A 907 -68.66 -67.81 60.86
C GLY A 907 -69.84 -67.13 60.16
N GLN A 908 -70.21 -65.94 60.62
CA GLN A 908 -71.24 -65.11 59.98
C GLN A 908 -70.81 -64.60 58.60
N VAL A 909 -69.55 -64.14 58.43
CA VAL A 909 -69.01 -63.76 57.11
C VAL A 909 -69.01 -64.93 56.12
N ASN A 910 -68.69 -66.14 56.56
CA ASN A 910 -68.72 -67.33 55.69
C ASN A 910 -70.13 -67.62 55.17
N SER A 911 -71.13 -67.45 56.03
CA SER A 911 -72.54 -67.75 55.76
C SER A 911 -73.26 -66.65 54.98
N ALA A 912 -72.66 -65.45 54.88
CA ALA A 912 -73.22 -64.33 54.16
C ALA A 912 -73.45 -64.66 52.67
N LYS A 913 -74.59 -64.24 52.11
CA LYS A 913 -75.01 -64.55 50.73
C LYS A 913 -74.70 -63.43 49.73
N ASN A 914 -74.47 -62.22 50.23
CA ASN A 914 -74.18 -61.02 49.45
C ASN A 914 -73.18 -60.11 50.22
N ILE A 915 -72.71 -59.04 49.57
CA ILE A 915 -71.72 -58.11 50.17
C ILE A 915 -72.31 -57.30 51.33
N GLU A 916 -73.59 -56.93 51.27
CA GLU A 916 -74.24 -56.15 52.33
C GLU A 916 -74.24 -56.91 53.66
N GLU A 917 -74.53 -58.21 53.62
CA GLU A 917 -74.43 -59.09 54.80
C GLU A 917 -73.00 -59.15 55.35
N ILE A 918 -71.98 -59.10 54.50
CA ILE A 918 -70.57 -59.11 54.93
C ILE A 918 -70.20 -57.80 55.62
N GLU A 919 -70.57 -56.65 55.05
CA GLU A 919 -70.25 -55.34 55.65
C GLU A 919 -70.96 -55.13 56.99
N LYS A 920 -72.20 -55.59 57.11
CA LYS A 920 -72.92 -55.58 58.38
C LYS A 920 -72.16 -56.34 59.48
N VAL A 921 -71.66 -57.54 59.15
CA VAL A 921 -70.87 -58.34 60.11
C VAL A 921 -69.56 -57.63 60.50
N LYS A 922 -68.91 -56.92 59.57
CA LYS A 922 -67.71 -56.12 59.88
C LYS A 922 -68.00 -54.95 60.81
N GLU A 923 -69.11 -54.24 60.60
CA GLU A 923 -69.52 -53.13 61.47
C GLU A 923 -69.83 -53.61 62.89
N ASP A 924 -70.52 -54.74 63.01
CA ASP A 924 -70.81 -55.38 64.29
C ASP A 924 -69.50 -55.76 65.02
N ALA A 925 -68.55 -56.36 64.29
CA ALA A 925 -67.24 -56.69 64.84
C ALA A 925 -66.41 -55.47 65.26
N LYS A 926 -66.39 -54.39 64.46
CA LYS A 926 -65.70 -53.13 64.79
C LYS A 926 -66.28 -52.47 66.03
N SER A 927 -67.61 -52.42 66.12
CA SER A 927 -68.33 -51.87 67.26
C SER A 927 -67.98 -52.64 68.54
N LYS A 928 -67.93 -53.96 68.45
CA LYS A 928 -67.55 -54.82 69.56
C LYS A 928 -66.07 -54.66 69.96
N ASN A 929 -65.15 -54.57 69.00
CA ASN A 929 -63.74 -54.32 69.26
C ASN A 929 -63.50 -53.00 70.01
N LYS A 930 -64.19 -51.93 69.58
CA LYS A 930 -64.10 -50.62 70.24
C LYS A 930 -64.63 -50.65 71.67
N ALA A 931 -65.73 -51.36 71.90
CA ALA A 931 -66.28 -51.56 73.24
C ALA A 931 -65.25 -52.26 74.15
N ASN A 932 -64.62 -53.33 73.68
CA ASN A 932 -63.62 -54.06 74.45
C ASN A 932 -62.37 -53.20 74.74
N LYS A 933 -61.91 -52.38 73.78
CA LYS A 933 -60.78 -51.45 73.98
C LYS A 933 -61.05 -50.43 75.09
N ALA A 934 -62.23 -49.81 75.08
CA ALA A 934 -62.63 -48.85 76.09
C ALA A 934 -62.65 -49.50 77.49
N THR A 935 -63.12 -50.75 77.59
CA THR A 935 -63.08 -51.51 78.83
C THR A 935 -61.64 -51.78 79.29
N LYS A 936 -60.72 -52.14 78.39
CA LYS A 936 -59.30 -52.35 78.73
C LYS A 936 -58.61 -51.06 79.17
N GLU A 937 -58.80 -49.94 78.46
CA GLU A 937 -58.20 -48.65 78.84
C GLU A 937 -58.74 -48.11 80.17
N ALA A 938 -60.04 -48.30 80.43
CA ALA A 938 -60.63 -47.98 81.72
C ALA A 938 -60.02 -48.84 82.84
N LEU A 939 -59.77 -50.13 82.58
CA LEU A 939 -59.10 -51.02 83.51
C LEU A 939 -57.65 -50.60 83.77
N VAL A 940 -56.89 -50.23 82.74
CA VAL A 940 -55.50 -49.73 82.89
C VAL A 940 -55.47 -48.43 83.68
N LYS A 941 -56.32 -47.45 83.37
CA LYS A 941 -56.41 -46.21 84.16
C LYS A 941 -56.80 -46.47 85.62
N ALA A 942 -57.69 -47.44 85.85
CA ALA A 942 -58.07 -47.82 87.20
C ALA A 942 -56.88 -48.47 87.94
N LYS A 943 -56.11 -49.33 87.27
CA LYS A 943 -54.89 -49.93 87.80
C LYS A 943 -53.80 -48.88 88.09
N ASP A 944 -53.52 -47.98 87.16
CA ASP A 944 -52.49 -46.93 87.31
C ASP A 944 -52.81 -45.98 88.47
N LYS A 945 -54.08 -45.54 88.57
CA LYS A 945 -54.54 -44.72 89.68
C LYS A 945 -54.42 -45.45 91.03
N ALA A 946 -54.69 -46.74 91.05
CA ALA A 946 -54.52 -47.56 92.24
C ALA A 946 -53.03 -47.68 92.63
N VAL A 947 -52.11 -47.79 91.67
CA VAL A 947 -50.66 -47.76 91.91
C VAL A 947 -50.16 -46.41 92.41
N GLU A 948 -50.60 -45.29 91.82
CA GLU A 948 -50.26 -43.92 92.27
C GLU A 948 -50.67 -43.68 93.72
N THR A 949 -51.88 -44.14 94.08
CA THR A 949 -52.42 -44.02 95.43
C THR A 949 -51.54 -44.77 96.43
N ILE A 950 -51.16 -46.01 96.13
CA ILE A 950 -50.28 -46.83 96.98
C ILE A 950 -48.90 -46.15 97.17
N ASN A 951 -48.33 -45.55 96.11
CA ASN A 951 -47.02 -44.90 96.16
C ASN A 951 -46.98 -43.64 97.06
N SER A 952 -48.07 -42.90 97.16
CA SER A 952 -48.15 -41.62 97.89
C SER A 952 -48.14 -41.72 99.43
N LEU A 953 -48.20 -42.93 99.99
CA LEU A 953 -48.32 -43.17 101.44
C LEU A 953 -46.94 -43.09 102.16
N SER A 954 -46.79 -42.32 103.25
CA SER A 954 -45.47 -42.00 103.84
C SER A 954 -44.90 -42.98 104.87
N ASN A 955 -45.68 -43.96 105.34
CA ASN A 955 -45.35 -44.71 106.57
C ASN A 955 -45.28 -46.24 106.38
N ILE A 956 -45.25 -46.72 105.14
CA ILE A 956 -45.48 -48.15 104.83
C ILE A 956 -44.42 -48.76 103.90
N ASP A 957 -43.18 -48.27 103.98
CA ASP A 957 -42.13 -48.63 103.02
C ASP A 957 -41.81 -50.13 102.94
N SER A 958 -42.12 -50.95 103.97
CA SER A 958 -41.90 -52.40 103.91
C SER A 958 -43.01 -53.20 103.17
N GLU A 959 -44.16 -52.60 102.83
CA GLU A 959 -45.34 -53.31 102.29
C GLU A 959 -45.81 -52.78 100.91
N LYS A 960 -45.32 -51.62 100.47
CA LYS A 960 -45.71 -50.95 99.22
C LYS A 960 -45.58 -51.83 97.97
N GLU A 961 -44.47 -52.55 97.85
CA GLU A 961 -44.15 -53.30 96.63
C GLU A 961 -45.11 -54.47 96.38
N GLY A 962 -45.60 -55.12 97.45
CA GLY A 962 -46.53 -56.26 97.36
C GLY A 962 -47.92 -55.89 96.82
N PHE A 963 -48.49 -54.77 97.27
CA PHE A 963 -49.80 -54.31 96.78
C PHE A 963 -49.76 -53.80 95.33
N ILE A 964 -48.63 -53.22 94.89
CA ILE A 964 -48.46 -52.76 93.50
C ILE A 964 -48.47 -53.92 92.52
N ASP A 965 -47.84 -55.05 92.87
CA ASP A 965 -47.80 -56.23 92.01
C ASP A 965 -49.16 -56.94 91.89
N GLU A 966 -50.00 -56.88 92.92
CA GLU A 966 -51.36 -57.46 92.90
C GLU A 966 -52.34 -56.62 92.05
N ILE A 967 -52.17 -55.30 92.00
CA ILE A 967 -52.94 -54.38 91.14
C ILE A 967 -52.53 -54.52 89.66
N LYS A 968 -51.25 -54.81 89.38
CA LYS A 968 -50.74 -54.96 88.00
C LYS A 968 -51.19 -56.25 87.32
N LYS A 969 -51.31 -57.35 88.08
CA LYS A 969 -51.99 -58.59 87.62
C LYS A 969 -53.44 -58.31 87.25
#